data_AF-A0A0D6ENE3-F1
#
_entry.id   AF-A0A0D6ENE3-F1
#
_cell.length_a   1.000
_cell.length_b   1.000
_cell.length_c   1.000
_cell.angle_alpha   90.00
_cell.angle_beta   90.00
_cell.angle_gamma   90.00
#
_symmetry.space_group_name_H-M   'P 1'
#
loop_
_entity.id
_entity.type
_entity.pdbx_description
1 polymer ?
#
loop_
_entity_poly.entity_id
_entity_poly.type
_entity_poly.pdbx_seq_one_letter_code
_entity_poly.pdbx_strand_id
1 'polypeptide(L)'
;MTSVAPSSSSPPASDVYDLLGIGFGPASVAIAIALSEHNSNAPSPSSSSSHVRAPQYSSLGGLQQALGYDPSRGEAQNGGGVYGAGRRRPIKAAFVERHEGFKWHPGMMLEGSRMQISCVLRLLFTVPSIPADLKTALCSFLKDLATLRNPQSSYTFLSYLASFSPSRLVSFISLSTFTPTRREFADYLQWCAQKVEGEVNAHGGTIGYGEEVVAVEALLPDEDEVKLLKVTSRRLETGEIIHRFTRNLVVSTGGSPQFPPSLRTPDLIASKRVLHTSSFLEQIDSVLSSSLLASSSSAPFSSRPIRLAVIGGGQSATECFLALRSKLSALLPQLRARGLLQHRPQIDLLIRKAALRPTDEGAFSNEVFDPAMSAAVYGLEGKKRQMVLEEARNTNYSIVNPITLEAVYEALYSQKVEEDVLARASSDTAKLLLDPKLVIHPYTNILSASMSPSGVVSLDLRNIVTDKHRTVEYDAIVCGTGYDRQGWRHILFPSAAPLGGAANEESATVSLTDLFSSTTPALDAPTPSLPSPPLDLNLPSSPFDSPYPSSASLPSSRPLSTTGSSSSSSSDDAHYFQMSLSTSAASTSPSTPPASHPSGSRERAKRPSEAHNYPVGENYRLQLPVEVARDGKAKSFKPTVWLQGSCEKSHGISDSLLSVLAVRSGEVVSAMLDEAWFGAD
;
A
#
# COMPACT_ATOMS: atom_id res chain seq x y z
N MET A 1 -53.10 -26.28 2.37
CA MET A 1 -52.90 -26.98 1.07
C MET A 1 -52.61 -25.89 0.05
N THR A 2 -51.43 -25.67 -0.49
CA THR A 2 -50.26 -26.53 -0.75
C THR A 2 -48.98 -25.77 -0.41
N SER A 3 -48.20 -26.34 0.50
CA SER A 3 -46.81 -26.00 0.79
C SER A 3 -45.97 -26.41 -0.42
N VAL A 4 -45.31 -25.44 -1.07
CA VAL A 4 -44.23 -25.73 -2.02
C VAL A 4 -42.93 -25.62 -1.22
N ALA A 5 -42.33 -26.78 -0.94
CA ALA A 5 -41.00 -26.87 -0.37
C ALA A 5 -39.96 -26.26 -1.34
N PRO A 6 -38.93 -25.55 -0.85
CA PRO A 6 -37.83 -25.14 -1.71
C PRO A 6 -36.98 -26.37 -2.05
N SER A 7 -36.92 -26.71 -3.33
CA SER A 7 -36.07 -27.79 -3.86
C SER A 7 -34.59 -27.40 -3.85
N SER A 8 -33.74 -28.26 -3.26
CA SER A 8 -32.30 -28.53 -3.54
C SER A 8 -31.57 -27.56 -4.50
N SER A 9 -30.72 -26.64 -4.01
CA SER A 9 -29.30 -26.78 -3.61
C SER A 9 -28.22 -26.29 -4.62
N SER A 10 -28.54 -25.33 -5.49
CA SER A 10 -27.52 -24.48 -6.17
C SER A 10 -28.11 -23.12 -6.59
N PRO A 11 -27.38 -21.99 -6.44
CA PRO A 11 -27.86 -20.69 -6.92
C PRO A 11 -28.05 -20.70 -8.44
N PRO A 12 -29.04 -19.98 -8.99
CA PRO A 12 -29.21 -19.90 -10.44
C PRO A 12 -27.97 -19.27 -11.09
N ALA A 13 -27.60 -19.73 -12.29
CA ALA A 13 -26.39 -19.30 -12.99
C ALA A 13 -26.34 -17.78 -13.24
N SER A 14 -27.50 -17.11 -13.33
CA SER A 14 -27.63 -15.65 -13.43
C SER A 14 -27.09 -14.90 -12.21
N ASP A 15 -26.97 -15.56 -11.05
CA ASP A 15 -26.64 -14.94 -9.77
C ASP A 15 -25.22 -15.30 -9.31
N VAL A 16 -24.49 -16.05 -10.14
CA VAL A 16 -23.08 -16.38 -9.93
C VAL A 16 -22.20 -15.36 -10.66
N TYR A 17 -21.16 -14.90 -10.00
CA TYR A 17 -20.11 -14.05 -10.57
C TYR A 17 -18.88 -14.89 -10.92
N ASP A 18 -18.23 -14.59 -12.03
CA ASP A 18 -16.95 -15.19 -12.41
C ASP A 18 -15.84 -14.77 -11.46
N LEU A 19 -15.90 -13.51 -11.00
CA LEU A 19 -14.97 -12.93 -10.05
C LEU A 19 -15.73 -12.07 -9.04
N LEU A 20 -15.37 -12.18 -7.76
CA LEU A 20 -15.76 -11.22 -6.73
C LEU A 20 -14.50 -10.58 -6.12
N GLY A 21 -14.46 -9.25 -6.06
CA GLY A 21 -13.43 -8.48 -5.39
C GLY A 21 -13.86 -8.02 -3.99
N ILE A 22 -13.02 -8.25 -2.99
CA ILE A 22 -13.21 -7.72 -1.64
C ILE A 22 -12.39 -6.43 -1.50
N GLY A 23 -13.09 -5.32 -1.30
CA GLY A 23 -12.58 -3.95 -1.36
C GLY A 23 -12.72 -3.35 -2.76
N PHE A 24 -12.96 -2.05 -2.83
CA PHE A 24 -12.97 -1.27 -4.07
C PHE A 24 -12.07 -0.03 -3.99
N GLY A 25 -10.92 -0.19 -3.32
CA GLY A 25 -9.83 0.78 -3.36
C GLY A 25 -9.02 0.74 -4.68
N PRO A 26 -7.93 1.51 -4.79
CA PRO A 26 -7.15 1.63 -6.02
C PRO A 26 -6.69 0.30 -6.64
N ALA A 27 -6.37 -0.70 -5.83
CA ALA A 27 -5.98 -2.03 -6.28
C ALA A 27 -7.11 -2.71 -7.07
N SER A 28 -8.30 -2.84 -6.47
CA SER A 28 -9.48 -3.41 -7.15
C SER A 28 -9.96 -2.57 -8.33
N VAL A 29 -9.86 -1.24 -8.25
CA VAL A 29 -10.16 -0.36 -9.41
C VAL A 29 -9.21 -0.67 -10.57
N ALA A 30 -7.92 -0.87 -10.31
CA ALA A 30 -6.97 -1.26 -11.35
C ALA A 30 -7.25 -2.65 -11.94
N ILE A 31 -7.77 -3.61 -11.14
CA ILE A 31 -8.26 -4.90 -11.65
C ILE A 31 -9.50 -4.70 -12.51
N ALA A 32 -10.48 -3.94 -12.04
CA ALA A 32 -11.70 -3.66 -12.78
C ALA A 32 -11.38 -2.99 -14.13
N ILE A 33 -10.42 -2.07 -14.17
CA ILE A 33 -9.94 -1.42 -15.41
C ILE A 33 -9.35 -2.46 -16.35
N ALA A 34 -8.45 -3.33 -15.86
CA ALA A 34 -7.84 -4.37 -16.69
C ALA A 34 -8.88 -5.37 -17.22
N LEU A 35 -9.88 -5.73 -16.42
CA LEU A 35 -11.01 -6.57 -16.83
C LEU A 35 -11.89 -5.89 -17.87
N SER A 36 -12.16 -4.60 -17.72
CA SER A 36 -12.96 -3.87 -18.69
C SER A 36 -12.24 -3.71 -20.04
N GLU A 37 -10.93 -3.46 -20.01
CA GLU A 37 -10.11 -3.48 -21.22
C GLU A 37 -10.09 -4.87 -21.89
N HIS A 38 -10.10 -5.95 -21.10
CA HIS A 38 -10.26 -7.32 -21.63
C HIS A 38 -11.64 -7.51 -22.28
N ASN A 39 -12.72 -7.18 -21.56
CA ASN A 39 -14.11 -7.35 -22.01
C ASN A 39 -14.42 -6.49 -23.25
N SER A 40 -13.85 -5.29 -23.36
CA SER A 40 -14.00 -4.42 -24.54
C SER A 40 -13.39 -5.03 -25.81
N ASN A 41 -12.44 -5.95 -25.65
CA ASN A 41 -11.83 -6.70 -26.75
C ASN A 41 -12.47 -8.08 -26.97
N ALA A 42 -13.49 -8.46 -26.18
CA ALA A 42 -14.23 -9.70 -26.34
C ALA A 42 -15.40 -9.51 -27.34
N PRO A 43 -15.74 -10.52 -28.17
CA PRO A 43 -16.92 -10.46 -29.03
C PRO A 43 -18.20 -10.29 -28.19
N SER A 44 -18.90 -9.17 -28.40
CA SER A 44 -20.16 -8.87 -27.74
C SER A 44 -21.26 -9.87 -28.13
N PRO A 45 -22.07 -10.38 -27.16
CA PRO A 45 -23.13 -11.36 -27.44
C PRO A 45 -24.30 -10.80 -28.28
N SER A 46 -24.36 -9.49 -28.53
CA SER A 46 -25.51 -8.80 -29.14
C SER A 46 -25.23 -8.02 -30.44
N SER A 47 -24.06 -8.14 -31.07
CA SER A 47 -23.75 -7.34 -32.27
C SER A 47 -23.72 -8.17 -33.56
N SER A 48 -24.89 -8.50 -34.09
CA SER A 48 -25.06 -8.56 -35.55
C SER A 48 -25.16 -7.12 -36.07
N SER A 49 -24.19 -6.71 -36.88
CA SER A 49 -24.11 -5.46 -37.66
C SER A 49 -24.20 -4.12 -36.90
N SER A 50 -23.05 -3.49 -36.67
CA SER A 50 -22.76 -2.11 -37.12
C SER A 50 -21.35 -1.70 -36.66
N HIS A 51 -20.52 -1.27 -37.61
CA HIS A 51 -19.18 -0.76 -37.35
C HIS A 51 -19.25 0.53 -36.54
N VAL A 52 -18.94 0.47 -35.24
CA VAL A 52 -18.47 1.65 -34.50
C VAL A 52 -16.97 1.47 -34.31
N ARG A 53 -16.21 2.15 -35.18
CA ARG A 53 -14.75 2.20 -35.14
C ARG A 53 -14.35 3.07 -33.95
N ALA A 54 -13.63 2.51 -32.98
CA ALA A 54 -12.98 3.29 -31.92
C ALA A 54 -12.07 4.36 -32.54
N PRO A 55 -12.01 5.59 -31.99
CA PRO A 55 -11.11 6.62 -32.50
C PRO A 55 -9.66 6.16 -32.31
N GLN A 56 -8.98 5.87 -33.42
CA GLN A 56 -7.54 5.62 -33.47
C GLN A 56 -6.82 6.96 -33.23
N TYR A 57 -6.35 7.19 -32.00
CA TYR A 57 -5.23 8.12 -31.79
C TYR A 57 -3.93 7.35 -31.97
N SER A 58 -3.45 7.35 -33.21
CA SER A 58 -2.14 6.84 -33.57
C SER A 58 -1.04 7.81 -33.13
N SER A 59 0.12 7.23 -32.80
CA SER A 59 1.44 7.84 -32.61
C SER A 59 1.85 8.35 -31.21
N LEU A 60 2.03 7.40 -30.29
CA LEU A 60 3.09 7.44 -29.27
C LEU A 60 4.12 6.30 -29.46
N GLY A 61 4.23 5.77 -30.70
CA GLY A 61 5.12 4.66 -31.03
C GLY A 61 6.61 4.92 -30.80
N GLY A 62 7.02 6.18 -30.64
CA GLY A 62 8.41 6.53 -30.30
C GLY A 62 8.80 6.25 -28.84
N LEU A 63 7.84 6.18 -27.92
CA LEU A 63 8.12 5.98 -26.49
C LEU A 63 8.39 4.50 -26.15
N GLN A 64 7.86 3.57 -26.94
CA GLN A 64 8.17 2.13 -26.84
C GLN A 64 9.63 1.83 -27.17
N GLN A 65 10.20 2.55 -28.15
CA GLN A 65 11.59 2.40 -28.56
C GLN A 65 12.58 3.03 -27.57
N ALA A 66 12.16 4.08 -26.85
CA ALA A 66 12.96 4.72 -25.81
C ALA A 66 13.00 3.95 -24.47
N LEU A 67 12.04 3.04 -24.25
CA LEU A 67 11.95 2.18 -23.06
C LEU A 67 12.63 0.81 -23.25
N GLY A 68 13.41 0.62 -24.33
CA GLY A 68 14.14 -0.63 -24.59
C GLY A 68 13.26 -1.80 -25.03
N TYR A 69 12.02 -1.54 -25.44
CA TYR A 69 11.14 -2.57 -25.99
C TYR A 69 11.44 -2.76 -27.47
N ASP A 70 12.10 -3.86 -27.83
CA ASP A 70 12.33 -4.28 -29.21
C ASP A 70 11.05 -4.90 -29.80
N PRO A 71 10.33 -4.22 -30.73
CA PRO A 71 9.13 -4.79 -31.33
C PRO A 71 9.44 -5.97 -32.26
N SER A 72 10.71 -6.12 -32.69
CA SER A 72 11.12 -7.12 -33.68
C SER A 72 11.42 -8.50 -33.07
N ARG A 73 11.38 -8.65 -31.74
CA ARG A 73 11.33 -9.96 -31.06
C ARG A 73 9.92 -10.54 -30.90
N GLY A 74 8.87 -9.74 -31.11
CA GLY A 74 7.47 -10.18 -31.05
C GLY A 74 6.88 -10.65 -32.38
N GLU A 75 7.51 -10.30 -33.51
CA GLU A 75 6.93 -10.55 -34.85
C GLU A 75 7.69 -11.59 -35.68
N ALA A 76 8.88 -12.05 -35.26
CA ALA A 76 9.68 -13.02 -36.02
C ALA A 76 9.59 -14.49 -35.51
N GLN A 77 8.66 -14.80 -34.61
CA GLN A 77 8.29 -16.19 -34.25
C GLN A 77 6.80 -16.50 -34.35
N ASN A 78 5.99 -15.64 -34.98
CA ASN A 78 4.66 -16.01 -35.44
C ASN A 78 4.72 -16.69 -36.82
N GLY A 79 5.49 -17.78 -36.89
CA GLY A 79 5.18 -18.84 -37.84
C GLY A 79 3.93 -19.55 -37.34
N GLY A 80 2.88 -19.58 -38.16
CA GLY A 80 1.54 -20.08 -37.82
C GLY A 80 1.54 -21.38 -37.01
N GLY A 81 1.45 -21.24 -35.69
CA GLY A 81 1.00 -22.27 -34.77
C GLY A 81 -0.46 -21.97 -34.47
N VAL A 82 -1.33 -22.92 -34.80
CA VAL A 82 -2.75 -22.93 -34.46
C VAL A 82 -2.87 -22.97 -32.92
N TYR A 83 -2.74 -21.82 -32.26
CA TYR A 83 -3.27 -21.64 -30.91
C TYR A 83 -4.76 -21.38 -31.07
N GLY A 84 -5.56 -22.28 -30.50
CA GLY A 84 -7.02 -22.28 -30.66
C GLY A 84 -7.59 -20.89 -30.41
N ALA A 85 -8.42 -20.44 -31.36
CA ALA A 85 -9.34 -19.32 -31.17
C ALA A 85 -10.36 -19.69 -30.08
N GLY A 86 -9.93 -19.73 -28.82
CA GLY A 86 -10.81 -19.75 -27.67
C GLY A 86 -11.59 -18.45 -27.66
N ARG A 87 -12.92 -18.53 -27.76
CA ARG A 87 -13.81 -17.37 -27.64
C ARG A 87 -13.44 -16.62 -26.36
N ARG A 88 -12.92 -15.39 -26.49
CA ARG A 88 -12.78 -14.49 -25.33
C ARG A 88 -14.19 -14.20 -24.81
N ARG A 89 -14.56 -14.79 -23.67
CA ARG A 89 -15.85 -14.49 -23.03
C ARG A 89 -15.70 -13.25 -22.15
N PRO A 90 -16.73 -12.38 -22.08
CA PRO A 90 -16.74 -11.32 -21.09
C PRO A 90 -16.80 -11.92 -19.67
N ILE A 91 -16.02 -11.36 -18.76
CA ILE A 91 -15.98 -11.78 -17.35
C ILE A 91 -17.00 -10.96 -16.55
N LYS A 92 -17.92 -11.65 -15.89
CA LYS A 92 -18.91 -11.02 -15.01
C LYS A 92 -18.34 -10.87 -13.60
N ALA A 93 -17.99 -9.63 -13.22
CA ALA A 93 -17.34 -9.33 -11.93
C ALA A 93 -18.22 -8.56 -10.95
N ALA A 94 -18.10 -8.83 -9.66
CA ALA A 94 -18.65 -8.00 -8.59
C ALA A 94 -17.56 -7.48 -7.66
N PHE A 95 -17.78 -6.33 -7.02
CA PHE A 95 -16.90 -5.80 -5.97
C PHE A 95 -17.71 -5.36 -4.77
N VAL A 96 -17.13 -5.48 -3.57
CA VAL A 96 -17.78 -5.09 -2.30
C VAL A 96 -16.87 -4.12 -1.55
N GLU A 97 -17.39 -2.94 -1.20
CA GLU A 97 -16.67 -1.87 -0.53
C GLU A 97 -17.44 -1.37 0.69
N ARG A 98 -16.71 -1.23 1.81
CA ARG A 98 -17.31 -0.81 3.09
C ARG A 98 -17.69 0.66 3.12
N HIS A 99 -17.02 1.51 2.36
CA HIS A 99 -17.38 2.92 2.25
C HIS A 99 -18.62 3.08 1.35
N GLU A 100 -19.50 4.03 1.66
CA GLU A 100 -20.71 4.36 0.86
C GLU A 100 -20.41 4.85 -0.56
N GLY A 101 -19.14 5.12 -0.86
CA GLY A 101 -18.63 5.46 -2.18
C GLY A 101 -17.12 5.35 -2.19
N PHE A 102 -16.51 5.49 -3.37
CA PHE A 102 -15.06 5.46 -3.49
C PHE A 102 -14.40 6.58 -2.66
N LYS A 103 -13.52 6.20 -1.73
CA LYS A 103 -12.74 7.12 -0.90
C LYS A 103 -11.30 6.63 -0.78
N TRP A 104 -10.33 7.52 -1.03
CA TRP A 104 -8.91 7.21 -0.87
C TRP A 104 -8.35 7.93 0.35
N HIS A 105 -8.06 7.16 1.42
CA HIS A 105 -7.52 7.64 2.71
C HIS A 105 -8.18 8.93 3.26
N PRO A 106 -9.52 8.96 3.44
CA PRO A 106 -10.26 10.18 3.80
C PRO A 106 -9.75 10.85 5.09
N GLY A 107 -9.35 10.07 6.10
CA GLY A 107 -8.82 10.62 7.35
C GLY A 107 -7.46 11.33 7.24
N MET A 108 -6.73 11.19 6.13
CA MET A 108 -5.41 11.78 5.90
C MET A 108 -5.36 12.76 4.70
N MET A 109 -6.52 13.23 4.24
CA MET A 109 -6.65 14.26 3.20
C MET A 109 -6.37 15.67 3.74
N LEU A 110 -5.19 15.84 4.34
CA LEU A 110 -4.76 17.11 4.92
C LEU A 110 -4.57 18.18 3.83
N GLU A 111 -4.83 19.43 4.17
CA GLU A 111 -4.62 20.55 3.26
C GLU A 111 -3.13 20.68 2.88
N GLY A 112 -2.85 21.02 1.61
CA GLY A 112 -1.48 21.11 1.09
C GLY A 112 -0.77 19.76 0.91
N SER A 113 -1.41 18.65 1.25
CA SER A 113 -0.80 17.33 1.15
C SER A 113 -0.63 16.88 -0.32
N ARG A 114 0.56 16.35 -0.62
CA ARG A 114 0.95 15.93 -1.99
C ARG A 114 1.11 14.43 -2.12
N MET A 115 1.01 13.94 -3.35
CA MET A 115 1.28 12.54 -3.69
C MET A 115 2.73 12.17 -3.39
N GLN A 116 2.91 10.95 -2.88
CA GLN A 116 4.19 10.34 -2.53
C GLN A 116 4.26 8.94 -3.15
N ILE A 117 4.52 8.88 -4.46
CA ILE A 117 4.78 7.65 -5.22
C ILE A 117 6.10 7.86 -5.95
N SER A 118 7.17 7.25 -5.46
CA SER A 118 8.50 7.43 -6.04
C SER A 118 8.56 7.13 -7.56
N CYS A 119 9.17 8.02 -8.36
CA CYS A 119 9.53 7.75 -9.76
C CYS A 119 10.73 8.60 -10.22
N VAL A 120 11.56 8.01 -11.07
CA VAL A 120 12.66 8.63 -11.81
C VAL A 120 12.14 9.12 -13.17
N LEU A 121 12.14 10.42 -13.40
CA LEU A 121 12.37 10.95 -14.74
C LEU A 121 13.04 12.32 -14.64
N ARG A 122 14.37 12.31 -14.65
CA ARG A 122 15.16 13.51 -14.96
C ARG A 122 15.17 13.63 -16.48
N LEU A 123 14.12 14.19 -17.08
CA LEU A 123 14.24 14.66 -18.45
C LEU A 123 15.36 15.71 -18.44
N LEU A 124 16.43 15.38 -19.15
CA LEU A 124 17.65 16.14 -19.37
C LEU A 124 17.33 17.51 -19.99
N PHE A 125 16.88 18.44 -19.17
CA PHE A 125 17.00 19.86 -19.47
C PHE A 125 17.95 20.46 -18.43
N THR A 126 19.23 20.42 -18.75
CA THR A 126 20.25 21.32 -18.21
C THR A 126 19.84 22.76 -18.53
N VAL A 127 18.99 23.34 -17.69
CA VAL A 127 18.84 24.79 -17.58
C VAL A 127 19.68 25.20 -16.36
N PRO A 128 20.80 25.90 -16.52
CA PRO A 128 21.72 26.25 -15.43
C PRO A 128 21.12 27.14 -14.33
N SER A 129 19.89 27.62 -14.52
CA SER A 129 19.26 28.66 -13.69
C SER A 129 18.22 28.14 -12.69
N ILE A 130 18.00 26.82 -12.59
CA ILE A 130 17.08 26.26 -11.59
C ILE A 130 17.84 26.07 -10.25
N PRO A 131 17.37 26.69 -9.14
CA PRO A 131 17.95 26.51 -7.82
C PRO A 131 18.06 25.02 -7.43
N ALA A 132 19.10 24.64 -6.69
CA ALA A 132 19.36 23.24 -6.32
C ALA A 132 18.24 22.61 -5.46
N ASP A 133 17.42 23.45 -4.88
CA ASP A 133 16.23 23.24 -4.07
C ASP A 133 15.02 22.69 -4.87
N LEU A 134 15.07 22.68 -6.21
CA LEU A 134 14.10 21.96 -7.05
C LEU A 134 14.54 20.54 -7.47
N LYS A 135 15.70 20.06 -7.01
CA LYS A 135 16.29 18.76 -7.40
C LYS A 135 15.78 17.58 -6.56
N THR A 136 14.49 17.56 -6.29
CA THR A 136 13.86 16.46 -5.55
C THR A 136 13.39 15.40 -6.55
N ALA A 137 13.67 14.13 -6.27
CA ALA A 137 13.15 13.02 -7.05
C ALA A 137 11.66 12.87 -6.76
N LEU A 138 10.85 13.44 -7.63
CA LEU A 138 9.44 13.67 -7.39
C LEU A 138 8.59 12.69 -8.18
N CYS A 139 7.50 12.30 -7.52
CA CYS A 139 6.50 11.35 -7.99
C CYS A 139 6.02 11.65 -9.39
N SER A 140 5.83 10.63 -10.22
CA SER A 140 5.26 10.82 -11.55
C SER A 140 3.81 10.35 -11.57
N PHE A 141 2.90 11.25 -11.97
CA PHE A 141 1.52 10.90 -12.33
C PHE A 141 1.44 9.78 -13.38
N LEU A 142 2.54 9.46 -14.08
CA LEU A 142 2.65 8.32 -15.01
C LEU A 142 2.58 6.96 -14.31
N LYS A 143 2.79 6.90 -12.99
CA LYS A 143 2.51 5.72 -12.17
C LYS A 143 1.05 5.71 -11.71
N ASP A 144 0.14 5.98 -12.64
CA ASP A 144 -1.31 5.91 -12.42
C ASP A 144 -1.83 4.46 -12.54
N LEU A 145 -3.16 4.27 -12.65
CA LEU A 145 -3.77 2.93 -12.68
C LEU A 145 -3.67 2.22 -14.03
N ALA A 146 -3.10 2.84 -15.08
CA ALA A 146 -3.12 2.29 -16.42
C ALA A 146 -1.83 2.50 -17.23
N THR A 147 -1.19 3.66 -17.16
CA THR A 147 -0.13 4.12 -18.07
C THR A 147 1.02 3.12 -18.22
N LEU A 148 1.55 2.55 -17.12
CA LEU A 148 2.64 1.57 -17.21
C LEU A 148 2.26 0.24 -17.87
N ARG A 149 0.96 -0.10 -17.88
CA ARG A 149 0.43 -1.30 -18.54
C ARG A 149 -0.02 -1.00 -19.97
N ASN A 150 -0.70 0.13 -20.16
CA ASN A 150 -1.27 0.56 -21.42
C ASN A 150 -1.38 2.10 -21.46
N PRO A 151 -0.39 2.81 -22.05
CA PRO A 151 -0.42 4.27 -22.20
C PRO A 151 -1.58 4.80 -23.06
N GLN A 152 -2.21 3.95 -23.87
CA GLN A 152 -3.37 4.30 -24.68
C GLN A 152 -4.69 4.08 -23.95
N SER A 153 -4.65 3.59 -22.70
CA SER A 153 -5.84 3.37 -21.92
C SER A 153 -6.62 4.67 -21.72
N SER A 154 -7.94 4.57 -21.80
CA SER A 154 -8.83 5.70 -21.51
C SER A 154 -8.91 6.03 -20.01
N TYR A 155 -8.12 5.36 -19.17
CA TYR A 155 -8.02 5.52 -17.72
C TYR A 155 -6.71 6.20 -17.26
N THR A 156 -5.88 6.69 -18.18
CA THR A 156 -4.67 7.42 -17.79
C THR A 156 -5.00 8.75 -17.11
N PHE A 157 -4.10 9.25 -16.27
CA PHE A 157 -4.24 10.56 -15.62
C PHE A 157 -4.33 11.70 -16.64
N LEU A 158 -3.66 11.56 -17.79
CA LEU A 158 -3.76 12.51 -18.90
C LEU A 158 -5.16 12.48 -19.55
N SER A 159 -5.75 11.31 -19.75
CA SER A 159 -7.14 11.18 -20.22
C SER A 159 -8.13 11.81 -19.24
N TYR A 160 -7.90 11.66 -17.93
CA TYR A 160 -8.69 12.33 -16.90
C TYR A 160 -8.62 13.86 -17.02
N LEU A 161 -7.42 14.44 -17.12
CA LEU A 161 -7.26 15.90 -17.28
C LEU A 161 -7.92 16.43 -18.57
N ALA A 162 -7.88 15.62 -19.64
CA ALA A 162 -8.50 15.93 -20.92
C ALA A 162 -10.03 15.83 -20.91
N SER A 163 -10.62 15.12 -19.95
CA SER A 163 -12.06 14.87 -19.89
C SER A 163 -12.90 16.09 -19.49
N PHE A 164 -12.30 17.12 -18.91
CA PHE A 164 -12.99 18.35 -18.46
C PHE A 164 -13.30 19.30 -19.63
N SER A 165 -14.35 20.13 -19.49
CA SER A 165 -14.70 21.17 -20.45
C SER A 165 -14.79 22.54 -19.74
N PRO A 166 -13.84 23.48 -19.97
CA PRO A 166 -12.63 23.32 -20.78
C PRO A 166 -11.63 22.34 -20.17
N SER A 167 -10.78 21.75 -21.02
CA SER A 167 -9.78 20.77 -20.59
C SER A 167 -8.77 21.37 -19.61
N ARG A 168 -8.47 20.63 -18.54
CA ARG A 168 -7.46 21.00 -17.53
C ARG A 168 -6.03 20.64 -17.96
N LEU A 169 -5.88 19.88 -19.04
CA LEU A 169 -4.60 19.35 -19.50
C LEU A 169 -3.58 20.47 -19.77
N VAL A 170 -3.98 21.53 -20.47
CA VAL A 170 -3.08 22.65 -20.80
C VAL A 170 -2.61 23.36 -19.54
N SER A 171 -3.52 23.63 -18.59
CA SER A 171 -3.18 24.25 -17.31
C SER A 171 -2.25 23.37 -16.47
N PHE A 172 -2.45 22.04 -16.48
CA PHE A 172 -1.57 21.11 -15.77
C PHE A 172 -0.18 21.05 -16.41
N ILE A 173 -0.08 21.09 -17.74
CA ILE A 173 1.22 21.20 -18.44
C ILE A 173 1.94 22.49 -18.02
N SER A 174 1.23 23.61 -17.97
CA SER A 174 1.80 24.88 -17.52
C SER A 174 2.28 24.84 -16.06
N LEU A 175 1.62 24.08 -15.19
CA LEU A 175 2.03 23.89 -13.79
C LEU A 175 3.42 23.22 -13.67
N SER A 176 3.90 22.55 -14.72
CA SER A 176 5.24 21.95 -14.79
C SER A 176 5.56 21.06 -13.58
N THR A 177 4.55 20.33 -13.09
CA THR A 177 4.68 19.44 -11.93
C THR A 177 4.42 18.00 -12.33
N PHE A 178 5.22 17.09 -11.76
CA PHE A 178 4.97 15.65 -11.85
C PHE A 178 4.15 15.13 -10.67
N THR A 179 4.09 15.91 -9.57
CA THR A 179 3.42 15.59 -8.31
C THR A 179 2.09 16.35 -8.19
N PRO A 180 0.97 15.79 -8.68
CA PRO A 180 -0.34 16.35 -8.38
C PRO A 180 -0.59 16.36 -6.87
N THR A 181 -1.54 17.19 -6.46
CA THR A 181 -1.99 17.19 -5.05
C THR A 181 -2.68 15.86 -4.71
N ARG A 182 -2.69 15.44 -3.43
CA ARG A 182 -3.47 14.23 -3.07
C ARG A 182 -4.94 14.37 -3.42
N ARG A 183 -5.47 15.60 -3.30
CA ARG A 183 -6.85 15.92 -3.67
C ARG A 183 -7.12 15.66 -5.15
N GLU A 184 -6.27 16.16 -6.03
CA GLU A 184 -6.39 15.95 -7.48
C GLU A 184 -6.24 14.48 -7.85
N PHE A 185 -5.30 13.76 -7.24
CA PHE A 185 -5.14 12.34 -7.52
C PHE A 185 -6.28 11.49 -6.93
N ALA A 186 -6.82 11.85 -5.78
CA ALA A 186 -8.02 11.22 -5.21
C ALA A 186 -9.22 11.40 -6.14
N ASP A 187 -9.39 12.59 -6.74
CA ASP A 187 -10.43 12.86 -7.72
C ASP A 187 -10.22 12.04 -9.01
N TYR A 188 -8.98 11.90 -9.49
CA TYR A 188 -8.64 10.98 -10.58
C TYR A 188 -9.05 9.54 -10.27
N LEU A 189 -8.71 9.02 -9.09
CA LEU A 189 -9.06 7.67 -8.68
C LEU A 189 -10.58 7.49 -8.58
N GLN A 190 -11.29 8.50 -8.08
CA GLN A 190 -12.75 8.50 -8.02
C GLN A 190 -13.38 8.52 -9.42
N TRP A 191 -12.84 9.32 -10.34
CA TRP A 191 -13.25 9.35 -11.74
C TRP A 191 -13.05 7.98 -12.42
N CYS A 192 -11.90 7.34 -12.19
CA CYS A 192 -11.65 5.97 -12.66
C CYS A 192 -12.67 4.98 -12.09
N ALA A 193 -12.94 5.05 -10.78
CA ALA A 193 -13.89 4.17 -10.10
C ALA A 193 -15.31 4.30 -10.67
N GLN A 194 -15.79 5.54 -10.89
CA GLN A 194 -17.11 5.80 -11.46
C GLN A 194 -17.23 5.31 -12.91
N LYS A 195 -16.19 5.55 -13.71
CA LYS A 195 -16.17 5.13 -15.11
C LYS A 195 -16.18 3.60 -15.25
N VAL A 196 -15.32 2.93 -14.49
CA VAL A 196 -15.23 1.46 -14.54
C VAL A 196 -16.46 0.80 -13.92
N GLU A 197 -17.11 1.43 -12.96
CA GLU A 197 -18.40 0.99 -12.42
C GLU A 197 -19.47 0.89 -13.51
N GLY A 198 -19.58 1.91 -14.36
CA GLY A 198 -20.49 1.87 -15.51
C GLY A 198 -20.19 0.70 -16.46
N GLU A 199 -18.91 0.43 -16.72
CA GLU A 199 -18.48 -0.67 -17.59
C GLU A 199 -18.69 -2.05 -16.94
N VAL A 200 -18.44 -2.20 -15.64
CA VAL A 200 -18.74 -3.43 -14.89
C VAL A 200 -20.24 -3.74 -14.90
N ASN A 201 -21.08 -2.73 -14.66
CA ASN A 201 -22.53 -2.88 -14.69
C ASN A 201 -23.04 -3.25 -16.09
N ALA A 202 -22.44 -2.69 -17.15
CA ALA A 202 -22.78 -3.03 -18.54
C ALA A 202 -22.51 -4.50 -18.88
N HIS A 203 -21.58 -5.16 -18.17
CA HIS A 203 -21.27 -6.59 -18.32
C HIS A 203 -21.98 -7.48 -17.29
N GLY A 204 -23.07 -6.99 -16.67
CA GLY A 204 -23.85 -7.74 -15.68
C GLY A 204 -23.17 -7.88 -14.31
N GLY A 205 -22.10 -7.13 -14.07
CA GLY A 205 -21.45 -7.00 -12.78
C GLY A 205 -22.13 -6.01 -11.85
N THR A 206 -21.63 -5.87 -10.63
CA THR A 206 -22.16 -4.92 -9.63
C THR A 206 -21.08 -4.47 -8.65
N ILE A 207 -21.16 -3.22 -8.17
CA ILE A 207 -20.35 -2.74 -7.04
C ILE A 207 -21.27 -2.46 -5.85
N GLY A 208 -21.06 -3.16 -4.74
CA GLY A 208 -21.80 -2.97 -3.49
C GLY A 208 -21.03 -2.05 -2.54
N TYR A 209 -21.40 -0.77 -2.49
CA TYR A 209 -20.87 0.19 -1.51
C TYR A 209 -21.62 0.11 -0.18
N GLY A 210 -20.99 0.56 0.92
CA GLY A 210 -21.56 0.51 2.26
C GLY A 210 -21.67 -0.91 2.85
N GLU A 211 -20.94 -1.86 2.29
CA GLU A 211 -21.02 -3.29 2.61
C GLU A 211 -19.68 -3.82 3.13
N GLU A 212 -19.67 -4.40 4.33
CA GLU A 212 -18.49 -5.04 4.92
C GLU A 212 -18.56 -6.55 4.74
N VAL A 213 -17.57 -7.16 4.08
CA VAL A 213 -17.48 -8.62 3.98
C VAL A 213 -17.11 -9.21 5.34
N VAL A 214 -17.95 -10.13 5.84
CA VAL A 214 -17.81 -10.74 7.17
C VAL A 214 -17.43 -12.22 7.12
N ALA A 215 -17.71 -12.91 6.01
CA ALA A 215 -17.36 -14.32 5.85
C ALA A 215 -17.21 -14.73 4.38
N VAL A 216 -16.33 -15.70 4.14
CA VAL A 216 -16.17 -16.42 2.87
C VAL A 216 -16.26 -17.92 3.16
N GLU A 217 -17.21 -18.59 2.51
CA GLU A 217 -17.53 -19.99 2.73
C GLU A 217 -17.50 -20.76 1.40
N ALA A 218 -17.09 -22.02 1.42
CA ALA A 218 -17.24 -22.90 0.27
C ALA A 218 -18.67 -23.45 0.21
N LEU A 219 -19.27 -23.42 -0.98
CA LEU A 219 -20.55 -24.08 -1.24
C LEU A 219 -20.30 -25.55 -1.59
N LEU A 220 -20.91 -26.45 -0.82
CA LEU A 220 -20.83 -27.89 -1.01
C LEU A 220 -22.15 -28.40 -1.59
N PRO A 221 -22.28 -28.49 -2.92
CA PRO A 221 -23.36 -29.29 -3.49
C PRO A 221 -23.14 -30.78 -3.15
N ASP A 222 -24.16 -31.61 -3.34
CA ASP A 222 -24.09 -33.08 -3.19
C ASP A 222 -23.07 -33.75 -4.15
N GLU A 223 -22.36 -32.97 -4.98
CA GLU A 223 -21.31 -33.42 -5.91
C GLU A 223 -19.92 -33.58 -5.26
N ASP A 224 -19.03 -34.27 -5.98
CA ASP A 224 -17.64 -34.55 -5.61
C ASP A 224 -16.68 -33.35 -5.85
N GLU A 225 -17.18 -32.17 -6.21
CA GLU A 225 -16.37 -30.97 -6.46
C GLU A 225 -16.92 -29.72 -5.76
N VAL A 226 -16.02 -28.92 -5.19
CA VAL A 226 -16.33 -27.57 -4.71
C VAL A 226 -16.11 -26.60 -5.87
N LYS A 227 -17.20 -26.01 -6.38
CA LYS A 227 -17.17 -25.14 -7.57
C LYS A 227 -17.38 -23.65 -7.28
N LEU A 228 -17.96 -23.32 -6.12
CA LEU A 228 -18.40 -21.96 -5.79
C LEU A 228 -18.05 -21.57 -4.36
N LEU A 229 -17.82 -20.28 -4.17
CA LEU A 229 -17.70 -19.61 -2.88
C LEU A 229 -18.94 -18.77 -2.63
N LYS A 230 -19.44 -18.79 -1.40
CA LYS A 230 -20.44 -17.87 -0.87
C LYS A 230 -19.72 -16.77 -0.09
N VAL A 231 -19.89 -15.53 -0.53
CA VAL A 231 -19.38 -14.34 0.15
C VAL A 231 -20.54 -13.65 0.85
N THR A 232 -20.40 -13.49 2.16
CA THR A 232 -21.41 -12.84 3.01
C THR A 232 -20.92 -11.46 3.40
N SER A 233 -21.69 -10.43 3.04
CA SER A 233 -21.47 -9.05 3.45
C SER A 233 -22.59 -8.53 4.34
N ARG A 234 -22.27 -7.55 5.17
CA ARG A 234 -23.20 -6.83 6.03
C ARG A 234 -23.27 -5.37 5.58
N ARG A 235 -24.47 -4.88 5.26
CA ARG A 235 -24.71 -3.47 5.00
C ARG A 235 -24.56 -2.67 6.30
N LEU A 236 -23.67 -1.68 6.31
CA LEU A 236 -23.32 -0.94 7.53
C LEU A 236 -24.45 -0.06 8.05
N GLU A 237 -25.30 0.46 7.17
CA GLU A 237 -26.43 1.33 7.54
C GLU A 237 -27.59 0.55 8.18
N THR A 238 -27.99 -0.58 7.57
CA THR A 238 -29.20 -1.33 7.95
C THR A 238 -28.92 -2.58 8.78
N GLY A 239 -27.67 -3.07 8.77
CA GLY A 239 -27.30 -4.37 9.33
C GLY A 239 -27.75 -5.57 8.50
N GLU A 240 -28.34 -5.35 7.32
CA GLU A 240 -28.80 -6.40 6.40
C GLU A 240 -27.64 -7.27 5.92
N ILE A 241 -27.87 -8.58 5.88
CA ILE A 241 -26.91 -9.57 5.40
C ILE A 241 -27.20 -9.89 3.92
N ILE A 242 -26.18 -9.74 3.08
CA ILE A 242 -26.25 -9.97 1.64
C ILE A 242 -25.34 -11.14 1.29
N HIS A 243 -25.82 -12.05 0.44
CA HIS A 243 -25.06 -13.21 -0.03
C HIS A 243 -24.79 -13.08 -1.53
N ARG A 244 -23.53 -13.27 -1.93
CA ARG A 244 -23.12 -13.37 -3.34
C ARG A 244 -22.36 -14.67 -3.56
N PHE A 245 -22.57 -15.28 -4.73
CA PHE A 245 -21.88 -16.51 -5.11
C PHE A 245 -20.86 -16.23 -6.20
N THR A 246 -19.67 -16.79 -6.08
CA THR A 246 -18.62 -16.56 -7.06
C THR A 246 -17.76 -17.79 -7.31
N ARG A 247 -17.17 -17.87 -8.50
CA ARG A 247 -16.19 -18.90 -8.85
C ARG A 247 -14.79 -18.54 -8.33
N ASN A 248 -14.41 -17.27 -8.39
CA ASN A 248 -13.07 -16.81 -8.05
C ASN A 248 -13.13 -15.55 -7.19
N LEU A 249 -12.11 -15.36 -6.37
CA LEU A 249 -12.03 -14.25 -5.42
C LEU A 249 -10.75 -13.45 -5.66
N VAL A 250 -10.84 -12.12 -5.59
CA VAL A 250 -9.67 -11.26 -5.41
C VAL A 250 -9.79 -10.44 -4.12
N VAL A 251 -8.74 -10.40 -3.32
CA VAL A 251 -8.75 -9.72 -2.02
C VAL A 251 -7.78 -8.55 -2.02
N SER A 252 -8.35 -7.36 -1.86
CA SER A 252 -7.68 -6.06 -2.00
C SER A 252 -8.12 -5.09 -0.92
N THR A 253 -8.23 -5.57 0.32
CA THR A 253 -8.78 -4.82 1.48
C THR A 253 -7.85 -3.74 2.03
N GLY A 254 -6.63 -3.65 1.53
CA GLY A 254 -5.63 -2.70 1.98
C GLY A 254 -5.13 -2.99 3.40
N GLY A 255 -4.62 -1.95 4.06
CA GLY A 255 -4.07 -2.04 5.42
C GLY A 255 -5.11 -1.75 6.51
N SER A 256 -5.12 -2.56 7.56
CA SER A 256 -5.89 -2.28 8.78
C SER A 256 -5.07 -1.43 9.76
N PRO A 257 -5.67 -0.44 10.46
CA PRO A 257 -4.96 0.40 11.43
C PRO A 257 -4.23 -0.41 12.52
N GLN A 258 -2.93 -0.17 12.71
CA GLN A 258 -2.14 -0.90 13.70
C GLN A 258 -1.97 -0.08 14.98
N PHE A 259 -2.70 -0.44 16.04
CA PHE A 259 -2.46 0.12 17.37
C PHE A 259 -1.37 -0.65 18.13
N PRO A 260 -0.47 0.03 18.87
CA PRO A 260 0.42 -0.60 19.84
C PRO A 260 -0.36 -1.46 20.84
N PRO A 261 0.14 -2.63 21.26
CA PRO A 261 -0.58 -3.52 22.19
C PRO A 261 -1.07 -2.82 23.45
N SER A 262 -0.23 -1.97 24.06
CA SER A 262 -0.56 -1.21 25.27
C SER A 262 -1.74 -0.24 25.08
N LEU A 263 -2.05 0.16 23.85
CA LEU A 263 -3.15 1.09 23.52
C LEU A 263 -4.39 0.38 22.96
N ARG A 264 -4.36 -0.95 22.83
CA ARG A 264 -5.47 -1.74 22.27
C ARG A 264 -6.45 -2.26 23.34
N THR A 265 -6.38 -1.75 24.56
CA THR A 265 -7.30 -2.17 25.62
C THR A 265 -8.73 -1.69 25.33
N PRO A 266 -9.78 -2.49 25.62
CA PRO A 266 -11.17 -2.13 25.36
C PRO A 266 -11.57 -0.76 25.90
N ASP A 267 -11.15 -0.42 27.12
CA ASP A 267 -11.49 0.84 27.78
C ASP A 267 -10.94 2.06 27.03
N LEU A 268 -9.69 1.97 26.54
CA LEU A 268 -9.06 3.04 25.76
C LEU A 268 -9.71 3.21 24.39
N ILE A 269 -10.07 2.11 23.73
CA ILE A 269 -10.75 2.15 22.43
C ILE A 269 -12.14 2.77 22.60
N ALA A 270 -12.88 2.37 23.64
CA ALA A 270 -14.20 2.90 23.94
C ALA A 270 -14.19 4.40 24.29
N SER A 271 -13.09 4.90 24.87
CA SER A 271 -12.95 6.32 25.22
C SER A 271 -13.00 7.28 24.03
N LYS A 272 -12.74 6.80 22.80
CA LYS A 272 -12.57 7.60 21.58
C LYS A 272 -11.46 8.67 21.65
N ARG A 273 -10.62 8.67 22.68
CA ARG A 273 -9.48 9.58 22.85
C ARG A 273 -8.20 9.09 22.18
N VAL A 274 -8.15 7.81 21.85
CA VAL A 274 -7.05 7.20 21.10
C VAL A 274 -7.50 7.01 19.65
N LEU A 275 -6.91 7.80 18.77
CA LEU A 275 -7.18 7.81 17.34
C LEU A 275 -6.04 7.17 16.57
N HIS A 276 -6.33 6.63 15.39
CA HIS A 276 -5.30 6.30 14.41
C HIS A 276 -5.27 7.39 13.33
N THR A 277 -4.12 7.61 12.68
CA THR A 277 -4.00 8.59 11.60
C THR A 277 -5.03 8.38 10.49
N SER A 278 -5.40 7.14 10.21
CA SER A 278 -6.41 6.78 9.21
C SER A 278 -7.80 7.39 9.43
N SER A 279 -8.16 7.76 10.66
CA SER A 279 -9.44 8.39 11.01
C SER A 279 -9.26 9.82 11.54
N PHE A 280 -8.07 10.41 11.34
CA PHE A 280 -7.69 11.68 11.96
C PHE A 280 -8.68 12.80 11.64
N LEU A 281 -8.86 13.15 10.36
CA LEU A 281 -9.77 14.24 9.96
C LEU A 281 -11.25 13.98 10.30
N GLU A 282 -11.66 12.72 10.34
CA GLU A 282 -13.05 12.35 10.64
C GLU A 282 -13.40 12.52 12.12
N GLN A 283 -12.42 12.34 13.01
CA GLN A 283 -12.67 12.23 14.46
C GLN A 283 -12.02 13.34 15.28
N ILE A 284 -10.93 13.96 14.80
CA ILE A 284 -10.12 14.86 15.63
C ILE A 284 -10.90 16.08 16.13
N ASP A 285 -11.73 16.70 15.28
CA ASP A 285 -12.48 17.90 15.68
C ASP A 285 -13.55 17.58 16.75
N SER A 286 -14.16 16.40 16.66
CA SER A 286 -15.07 15.88 17.69
C SER A 286 -14.33 15.57 18.99
N VAL A 287 -13.14 14.97 18.90
CA VAL A 287 -12.30 14.66 20.07
C VAL A 287 -11.80 15.93 20.75
N LEU A 288 -11.32 16.93 20.01
CA LEU A 288 -10.89 18.20 20.57
C LEU A 288 -12.07 18.92 21.23
N SER A 289 -13.25 18.94 20.60
CA SER A 289 -14.43 19.57 21.17
C SER A 289 -14.90 18.87 22.45
N SER A 290 -15.03 17.54 22.43
CA SER A 290 -15.48 16.76 23.60
C SER A 290 -14.44 16.74 24.72
N SER A 291 -13.15 16.64 24.39
CA SER A 291 -12.07 16.59 25.39
C SER A 291 -11.80 17.94 26.03
N LEU A 292 -11.94 19.04 25.30
CA LEU A 292 -11.57 20.38 25.77
C LEU A 292 -12.77 21.22 26.23
N LEU A 293 -13.97 21.00 25.68
CA LEU A 293 -15.17 21.81 25.99
C LEU A 293 -16.16 21.11 26.93
N ALA A 294 -16.21 19.78 26.97
CA ALA A 294 -17.18 19.04 27.80
C ALA A 294 -16.75 18.85 29.27
N SER A 295 -15.51 19.17 29.64
CA SER A 295 -15.03 19.17 31.03
C SER A 295 -15.66 20.27 31.91
N SER A 296 -16.75 20.88 31.47
CA SER A 296 -17.42 22.02 32.09
C SER A 296 -18.57 21.66 33.05
N SER A 297 -18.90 20.37 33.25
CA SER A 297 -20.16 20.00 33.92
C SER A 297 -20.08 19.39 35.34
N SER A 298 -18.92 19.09 35.95
CA SER A 298 -18.91 18.66 37.37
C SER A 298 -17.56 18.46 38.08
N ALA A 299 -16.41 18.48 37.40
CA ALA A 299 -15.10 18.36 38.06
C ALA A 299 -14.43 19.74 38.17
N PRO A 300 -13.74 20.07 39.28
CA PRO A 300 -12.92 21.28 39.34
C PRO A 300 -11.93 21.24 38.18
N PHE A 301 -11.93 22.31 37.36
CA PHE A 301 -11.04 22.43 36.20
C PHE A 301 -9.63 22.01 36.62
N SER A 302 -9.13 20.95 35.98
CA SER A 302 -7.79 20.47 36.26
C SER A 302 -6.83 21.61 35.92
N SER A 303 -6.01 22.04 36.89
CA SER A 303 -4.94 23.02 36.72
C SER A 303 -3.82 22.51 35.81
N ARG A 304 -4.05 21.46 35.02
CA ARG A 304 -3.06 20.86 34.14
C ARG A 304 -3.12 21.52 32.75
N PRO A 305 -1.98 21.62 32.05
CA PRO A 305 -1.99 22.03 30.66
C PRO A 305 -2.72 21.00 29.79
N ILE A 306 -3.41 21.49 28.75
CA ILE A 306 -3.93 20.66 27.66
C ILE A 306 -2.73 19.96 26.99
N ARG A 307 -2.79 18.64 26.86
CA ARG A 307 -1.71 17.83 26.28
C ARG A 307 -2.24 16.84 25.27
N LEU A 308 -1.69 16.88 24.06
CA LEU A 308 -1.96 15.93 22.99
C LEU A 308 -0.68 15.15 22.68
N ALA A 309 -0.81 13.87 22.35
CA ALA A 309 0.32 13.05 21.90
C ALA A 309 0.11 12.58 20.46
N VAL A 310 1.19 12.52 19.70
CA VAL A 310 1.29 11.83 18.42
C VAL A 310 2.36 10.75 18.56
N ILE A 311 2.01 9.51 18.22
CA ILE A 311 2.92 8.37 18.31
C ILE A 311 3.35 7.97 16.92
N GLY A 312 4.67 7.91 16.70
CA GLY A 312 5.26 7.50 15.43
C GLY A 312 6.14 8.58 14.81
N GLY A 313 7.10 8.15 13.99
CA GLY A 313 8.08 9.04 13.33
C GLY A 313 8.09 8.89 11.81
N GLY A 314 6.97 8.48 11.23
CA GLY A 314 6.78 8.43 9.77
C GLY A 314 5.97 9.62 9.26
N GLN A 315 5.75 9.66 7.95
CA GLN A 315 5.03 10.75 7.27
C GLN A 315 3.71 11.11 7.96
N SER A 316 2.78 10.15 8.10
CA SER A 316 1.44 10.43 8.64
C SER A 316 1.47 11.00 10.06
N ALA A 317 2.36 10.50 10.93
CA ALA A 317 2.52 11.03 12.27
C ALA A 317 3.00 12.48 12.25
N THR A 318 3.98 12.76 11.38
CA THR A 318 4.59 14.08 11.27
C THR A 318 3.62 15.12 10.68
N GLU A 319 2.82 14.73 9.70
CA GLU A 319 1.76 15.58 9.15
C GLU A 319 0.65 15.84 10.18
N CYS A 320 0.20 14.81 10.91
CA CYS A 320 -0.77 14.99 11.99
C CYS A 320 -0.22 15.88 13.11
N PHE A 321 1.08 15.82 13.40
CA PHE A 321 1.73 16.69 14.39
C PHE A 321 1.60 18.17 14.03
N LEU A 322 1.85 18.54 12.77
CA LEU A 322 1.64 19.91 12.28
C LEU A 322 0.16 20.28 12.19
N ALA A 323 -0.68 19.37 11.70
CA ALA A 323 -2.12 19.60 11.57
C ALA A 323 -2.79 19.81 12.94
N LEU A 324 -2.36 19.08 13.97
CA LEU A 324 -2.82 19.29 15.35
C LEU A 324 -2.46 20.67 15.87
N ARG A 325 -1.28 21.20 15.57
CA ARG A 325 -0.92 22.58 15.94
C ARG A 325 -1.91 23.56 15.34
N SER A 326 -2.12 23.48 14.02
CA SER A 326 -3.04 24.37 13.31
C SER A 326 -4.47 24.30 13.86
N LYS A 327 -5.02 23.10 14.01
CA LYS A 327 -6.37 22.88 14.53
C LYS A 327 -6.52 23.33 15.98
N LEU A 328 -5.53 23.03 16.83
CA LEU A 328 -5.57 23.44 18.23
C LEU A 328 -5.47 24.97 18.35
N SER A 329 -4.51 25.61 17.65
CA SER A 329 -4.35 27.06 17.63
C SER A 329 -5.63 27.81 17.26
N ALA A 330 -6.41 27.29 16.33
CA ALA A 330 -7.69 27.87 15.93
C ALA A 330 -8.74 27.89 17.09
N LEU A 331 -8.64 26.97 18.05
CA LEU A 331 -9.56 26.87 19.18
C LEU A 331 -9.11 27.66 20.42
N LEU A 332 -7.82 27.99 20.53
CA LEU A 332 -7.24 28.63 21.73
C LEU A 332 -7.85 30.00 22.06
N PRO A 333 -8.17 30.89 21.10
CA PRO A 333 -8.83 32.16 21.41
C PRO A 333 -10.17 31.98 22.13
N GLN A 334 -10.96 31.00 21.71
CA GLN A 334 -12.27 30.70 22.33
C GLN A 334 -12.11 30.14 23.75
N LEU A 335 -11.15 29.25 23.96
CA LEU A 335 -10.83 28.70 25.28
C LEU A 335 -10.33 29.78 26.23
N ARG A 336 -9.50 30.70 25.74
CA ARG A 336 -9.02 31.86 26.51
C ARG A 336 -10.15 32.79 26.90
N ALA A 337 -11.05 33.12 25.98
CA ALA A 337 -12.21 33.98 26.25
C ALA A 337 -13.14 33.39 27.33
N ARG A 338 -13.22 32.06 27.42
CA ARG A 338 -13.98 31.34 28.46
C ARG A 338 -13.22 31.18 29.78
N GLY A 339 -12.00 31.70 29.90
CA GLY A 339 -11.16 31.55 31.09
C GLY A 339 -10.60 30.13 31.30
N LEU A 340 -10.66 29.28 30.28
CA LEU A 340 -10.28 27.86 30.36
C LEU A 340 -8.80 27.61 30.01
N LEU A 341 -8.07 28.66 29.61
CA LEU A 341 -6.70 28.57 29.13
C LEU A 341 -5.73 29.23 30.12
N GLN A 342 -5.38 28.50 31.19
CA GLN A 342 -4.45 28.97 32.23
C GLN A 342 -2.97 28.66 31.90
N HIS A 343 -2.74 27.59 31.14
CA HIS A 343 -1.40 27.13 30.77
C HIS A 343 -1.30 26.96 29.26
N ARG A 344 -0.08 27.13 28.74
CA ARG A 344 0.21 26.89 27.32
C ARG A 344 -0.06 25.41 26.98
N PRO A 345 -0.90 25.12 25.97
CA PRO A 345 -1.11 23.76 25.50
C PRO A 345 0.17 23.15 24.97
N GLN A 346 0.27 21.82 24.96
CA GLN A 346 1.45 21.11 24.47
C GLN A 346 1.07 19.94 23.58
N ILE A 347 1.85 19.74 22.51
CA ILE A 347 1.73 18.61 21.59
C ILE A 347 3.07 17.86 21.60
N ASP A 348 3.01 16.59 21.99
CA ASP A 348 4.17 15.70 22.10
C ASP A 348 4.25 14.73 20.92
N LEU A 349 5.35 14.73 20.18
CA LEU A 349 5.66 13.69 19.20
C LEU A 349 6.55 12.62 19.84
N LEU A 350 6.01 11.43 20.07
CA LEU A 350 6.69 10.30 20.69
C LEU A 350 7.28 9.38 19.61
N ILE A 351 8.62 9.34 19.51
CA ILE A 351 9.32 8.50 18.54
C ILE A 351 10.27 7.51 19.23
N ARG A 352 10.31 6.28 18.71
CA ARG A 352 11.24 5.23 19.21
C ARG A 352 12.67 5.41 18.71
N LYS A 353 12.84 6.08 17.58
CA LYS A 353 14.15 6.36 16.96
C LYS A 353 14.76 7.63 17.56
N ALA A 354 16.01 7.90 17.19
CA ALA A 354 16.74 9.11 17.57
C ALA A 354 16.14 10.41 17.01
N ALA A 355 15.67 10.35 15.77
CA ALA A 355 15.22 11.49 15.01
C ALA A 355 14.25 11.05 13.91
N LEU A 356 13.49 12.02 13.38
CA LEU A 356 12.79 11.87 12.12
C LEU A 356 13.83 11.76 10.98
N ARG A 357 13.58 10.88 10.02
CA ARG A 357 14.52 10.59 8.93
C ARG A 357 13.90 10.98 7.59
N PRO A 358 14.68 11.57 6.67
CA PRO A 358 14.20 11.84 5.33
C PRO A 358 13.92 10.53 4.61
N THR A 359 12.93 10.56 3.72
CA THR A 359 12.76 9.53 2.70
C THR A 359 13.98 9.50 1.80
N ASP A 360 14.52 8.31 1.51
CA ASP A 360 15.51 8.15 0.46
C ASP A 360 14.79 8.17 -0.89
N GLU A 361 14.85 9.32 -1.56
CA GLU A 361 14.27 9.53 -2.88
C GLU A 361 15.33 9.36 -3.98
N GLY A 362 16.53 8.84 -3.69
CA GLY A 362 17.59 8.62 -4.67
C GLY A 362 17.12 7.76 -5.86
N ALA A 363 17.57 8.10 -7.08
CA ALA A 363 17.12 7.41 -8.30
C ALA A 363 17.40 5.90 -8.27
N PHE A 364 18.60 5.49 -7.83
CA PHE A 364 18.97 4.09 -7.65
C PHE A 364 18.16 3.41 -6.55
N SER A 365 17.94 4.09 -5.41
CA SER A 365 17.11 3.58 -4.32
C SER A 365 15.67 3.34 -4.75
N ASN A 366 15.18 4.09 -5.74
CA ASN A 366 13.81 4.00 -6.24
C ASN A 366 13.55 2.86 -7.21
N GLU A 367 14.59 2.27 -7.81
CA GLU A 367 14.45 1.09 -8.70
C GLU A 367 13.85 -0.10 -7.94
N VAL A 368 13.93 -0.12 -6.60
CA VAL A 368 13.24 -1.09 -5.74
C VAL A 368 11.71 -1.11 -5.95
N PHE A 369 11.15 -0.04 -6.54
CA PHE A 369 9.73 0.09 -6.85
C PHE A 369 9.37 -0.24 -8.29
N ASP A 370 10.33 -0.70 -9.09
CA ASP A 370 10.06 -1.10 -10.47
C ASP A 370 9.32 -2.43 -10.50
N PRO A 371 8.44 -2.65 -11.51
CA PRO A 371 7.67 -3.89 -11.59
C PRO A 371 8.55 -5.15 -11.55
N ALA A 372 9.70 -5.13 -12.24
CA ALA A 372 10.66 -6.24 -12.30
C ALA A 372 11.22 -6.66 -10.93
N MET A 373 11.32 -5.73 -9.98
CA MET A 373 11.81 -6.04 -8.64
C MET A 373 10.87 -6.97 -7.87
N SER A 374 9.57 -6.96 -8.18
CA SER A 374 8.60 -7.84 -7.51
C SER A 374 8.91 -9.31 -7.78
N ALA A 375 9.16 -9.65 -9.06
CA ALA A 375 9.56 -10.99 -9.48
C ALA A 375 10.94 -11.37 -8.92
N ALA A 376 11.90 -10.44 -8.97
CA ALA A 376 13.24 -10.68 -8.43
C ALA A 376 13.21 -11.00 -6.93
N VAL A 377 12.47 -10.23 -6.12
CA VAL A 377 12.33 -10.45 -4.67
C VAL A 377 11.56 -11.75 -4.37
N TYR A 378 10.57 -12.09 -5.19
CA TYR A 378 9.85 -13.36 -5.08
C TYR A 378 10.79 -14.56 -5.24
N GLY A 379 11.68 -14.53 -6.24
CA GLY A 379 12.67 -15.57 -6.49
C GLY A 379 13.74 -15.73 -5.39
N LEU A 380 13.86 -14.78 -4.44
CA LEU A 380 14.80 -14.88 -3.33
C LEU A 380 14.27 -15.76 -2.19
N GLU A 381 15.14 -16.58 -1.62
CA GLU A 381 14.83 -17.40 -0.45
C GLU A 381 15.01 -16.65 0.88
N GLY A 382 14.28 -17.10 1.91
CA GLY A 382 14.07 -16.49 3.22
C GLY A 382 15.06 -15.42 3.69
N LYS A 383 16.32 -15.78 3.95
CA LYS A 383 17.32 -14.83 4.48
C LYS A 383 17.68 -13.73 3.47
N LYS A 384 17.88 -14.07 2.20
CA LYS A 384 18.22 -13.11 1.13
C LYS A 384 17.07 -12.13 0.93
N ARG A 385 15.83 -12.64 0.90
CA ARG A 385 14.63 -11.80 0.80
C ARG A 385 14.53 -10.82 1.97
N GLN A 386 14.75 -11.29 3.19
CA GLN A 386 14.73 -10.44 4.38
C GLN A 386 15.79 -9.34 4.32
N MET A 387 17.01 -9.64 3.88
CA MET A 387 18.06 -8.64 3.71
C MET A 387 17.65 -7.52 2.74
N VAL A 388 17.11 -7.89 1.56
CA VAL A 388 16.65 -6.90 0.56
C VAL A 388 15.50 -6.04 1.11
N LEU A 389 14.55 -6.65 1.82
CA LEU A 389 13.45 -5.93 2.46
C LEU A 389 13.91 -4.97 3.56
N GLU A 390 14.94 -5.35 4.33
CA GLU A 390 15.50 -4.52 5.40
C GLU A 390 16.26 -3.32 4.85
N GLU A 391 17.02 -3.49 3.77
CA GLU A 391 17.72 -2.41 3.06
C GLU A 391 16.73 -1.42 2.43
N ALA A 392 15.72 -1.93 1.73
CA ALA A 392 14.66 -1.14 1.11
C ALA A 392 13.76 -0.42 2.13
N ARG A 393 13.82 -0.77 3.42
CA ARG A 393 12.88 -0.27 4.43
C ARG A 393 12.88 1.26 4.54
N ASN A 394 14.03 1.90 4.34
CA ASN A 394 14.19 3.35 4.44
C ASN A 394 13.65 4.13 3.24
N THR A 395 13.15 3.46 2.19
CA THR A 395 12.50 4.13 1.05
C THR A 395 11.00 4.30 1.25
N ASN A 396 10.36 3.57 2.18
CA ASN A 396 8.92 3.64 2.41
C ASN A 396 8.45 3.71 3.89
N TYR A 397 9.20 3.17 4.86
CA TYR A 397 8.72 3.08 6.26
C TYR A 397 9.49 3.94 7.27
N SER A 398 8.74 4.58 8.18
CA SER A 398 9.31 5.38 9.28
C SER A 398 10.28 6.46 8.80
N ILE A 399 9.88 7.09 7.71
CA ILE A 399 10.54 8.19 7.02
C ILE A 399 9.52 9.29 6.74
N VAL A 400 10.02 10.47 6.46
CA VAL A 400 9.25 11.69 6.26
C VAL A 400 9.82 12.40 5.04
N ASN A 401 8.96 12.94 4.19
CA ASN A 401 9.39 13.73 3.06
C ASN A 401 10.20 14.97 3.53
N PRO A 402 11.28 15.36 2.84
CA PRO A 402 12.12 16.49 3.21
C PRO A 402 11.36 17.80 3.47
N ILE A 403 10.34 18.12 2.66
CA ILE A 403 9.54 19.35 2.81
C ILE A 403 8.79 19.34 4.15
N THR A 404 8.21 18.20 4.53
CA THR A 404 7.52 18.06 5.81
C THR A 404 8.50 18.12 6.99
N LEU A 405 9.71 17.57 6.83
CA LEU A 405 10.76 17.68 7.85
C LEU A 405 11.19 19.12 8.08
N GLU A 406 11.42 19.87 7.01
CA GLU A 406 11.77 21.28 7.05
C GLU A 406 10.68 22.09 7.76
N ALA A 407 9.41 21.92 7.36
CA ALA A 407 8.28 22.59 8.00
C ALA A 407 8.17 22.30 9.51
N VAL A 408 8.44 21.07 9.95
CA VAL A 408 8.49 20.73 11.39
C VAL A 408 9.66 21.41 12.07
N TYR A 409 10.85 21.40 11.45
CA TYR A 409 12.03 21.99 12.04
C TYR A 409 11.92 23.52 12.16
N GLU A 410 11.40 24.17 11.11
CA GLU A 410 11.07 25.60 11.12
C GLU A 410 10.07 25.96 12.23
N ALA A 411 9.00 25.16 12.38
CA ALA A 411 8.04 25.35 13.46
C ALA A 411 8.67 25.27 14.85
N LEU A 412 9.54 24.28 15.08
CA LEU A 412 10.26 24.11 16.34
C LEU A 412 11.30 25.22 16.58
N TYR A 413 11.96 25.70 15.53
CA TYR A 413 12.93 26.79 15.62
C TYR A 413 12.25 28.12 15.89
N SER A 414 11.18 28.44 15.14
CA SER A 414 10.34 29.63 15.35
C SER A 414 9.82 29.70 16.78
N GLN A 415 9.38 28.56 17.36
CA GLN A 415 8.99 28.49 18.76
C GLN A 415 10.10 28.96 19.71
N LYS A 416 11.35 28.52 19.51
CA LYS A 416 12.49 28.94 20.35
C LYS A 416 12.75 30.44 20.21
N VAL A 417 12.69 30.96 18.97
CA VAL A 417 12.88 32.39 18.68
C VAL A 417 11.83 33.22 19.41
N GLU A 418 10.55 32.87 19.33
CA GLU A 418 9.47 33.59 20.01
C GLU A 418 9.61 33.55 21.55
N GLU A 419 9.98 32.39 22.11
CA GLU A 419 10.26 32.25 23.54
C GLU A 419 11.42 33.18 23.98
N ASP A 420 12.53 33.20 23.23
CA ASP A 420 13.70 34.04 23.54
C ASP A 420 13.41 35.54 23.36
N VAL A 421 12.64 35.92 22.33
CA VAL A 421 12.24 37.31 22.08
C VAL A 421 11.38 37.83 23.23
N LEU A 422 10.39 37.06 23.67
CA LEU A 422 9.52 37.45 24.77
C LEU A 422 10.27 37.49 26.11
N ALA A 423 11.18 36.54 26.35
CA ALA A 423 12.04 36.53 27.52
C ALA A 423 12.91 37.79 27.62
N ARG A 424 13.43 38.30 26.49
CA ARG A 424 14.19 39.56 26.44
C ARG A 424 13.32 40.80 26.58
N ALA A 425 12.12 40.79 26.00
CA ALA A 425 11.25 41.97 25.93
C ALA A 425 10.48 42.25 27.24
N SER A 426 10.59 41.39 28.27
CA SER A 426 9.77 41.43 29.49
C SER A 426 8.27 41.62 29.18
N SER A 427 7.82 41.06 28.06
CA SER A 427 6.50 41.29 27.49
C SER A 427 5.50 40.22 27.95
N ASP A 428 4.21 40.50 27.75
CA ASP A 428 3.14 39.61 28.19
C ASP A 428 3.23 38.24 27.49
N THR A 429 3.54 37.20 28.28
CA THR A 429 3.59 35.80 27.86
C THR A 429 2.25 35.26 27.37
N ALA A 430 1.16 36.02 27.52
CA ALA A 430 -0.16 35.62 27.06
C ALA A 430 -0.25 35.39 25.54
N LYS A 431 0.68 35.89 24.74
CA LYS A 431 0.79 35.52 23.31
C LYS A 431 1.14 34.04 23.12
N LEU A 432 2.01 33.48 23.97
CA LEU A 432 2.41 32.08 23.92
C LEU A 432 1.27 31.13 24.28
N LEU A 433 0.25 31.60 25.01
CA LEU A 433 -0.94 30.80 25.30
C LEU A 433 -1.73 30.46 24.03
N LEU A 434 -1.61 31.26 22.97
CA LEU A 434 -2.35 31.08 21.71
C LEU A 434 -1.60 30.25 20.66
N ASP A 435 -0.41 29.75 20.99
CA ASP A 435 0.35 28.82 20.13
C ASP A 435 0.78 27.58 20.93
N PRO A 436 0.32 26.36 20.60
CA PRO A 436 0.72 25.14 21.28
C PRO A 436 2.23 24.93 21.27
N LYS A 437 2.78 24.50 22.40
CA LYS A 437 4.19 24.09 22.50
C LYS A 437 4.39 22.73 21.82
N LEU A 438 5.22 22.70 20.79
CA LEU A 438 5.64 21.48 20.13
C LEU A 438 6.88 20.89 20.81
N VAL A 439 6.85 19.59 21.10
CA VAL A 439 7.97 18.86 21.70
C VAL A 439 8.13 17.49 21.04
N ILE A 440 9.35 17.14 20.64
CA ILE A 440 9.69 15.79 20.16
C ILE A 440 10.42 15.05 21.26
N HIS A 441 9.96 13.83 21.57
CA HIS A 441 10.56 12.95 22.56
C HIS A 441 11.21 11.74 21.89
N PRO A 442 12.52 11.80 21.59
CA PRO A 442 13.25 10.70 20.98
C PRO A 442 13.41 9.52 21.94
N TYR A 443 13.66 8.33 21.38
CA TYR A 443 13.91 7.12 22.15
C TYR A 443 12.81 6.77 23.17
N THR A 444 11.57 7.15 22.91
CA THR A 444 10.46 6.93 23.84
C THR A 444 9.71 5.65 23.50
N ASN A 445 9.63 4.74 24.46
CA ASN A 445 8.79 3.54 24.38
C ASN A 445 7.61 3.64 25.35
N ILE A 446 6.47 3.08 24.95
CA ILE A 446 5.26 3.03 25.78
C ILE A 446 5.24 1.67 26.47
N LEU A 447 5.24 1.66 27.79
CA LEU A 447 5.18 0.44 28.59
C LEU A 447 3.72 0.03 28.80
N SER A 448 2.92 0.95 29.35
CA SER A 448 1.51 0.77 29.67
C SER A 448 0.73 2.04 29.34
N ALA A 449 -0.57 1.85 29.13
CA ALA A 449 -1.53 2.93 29.02
C ALA A 449 -2.79 2.56 29.78
N SER A 450 -3.41 3.53 30.43
CA SER A 450 -4.66 3.33 31.16
C SER A 450 -5.50 4.60 31.15
N MET A 451 -6.81 4.45 31.39
CA MET A 451 -7.66 5.60 31.68
C MET A 451 -7.37 6.09 33.10
N SER A 452 -7.08 7.37 33.25
CA SER A 452 -6.98 8.05 34.54
C SER A 452 -8.38 8.25 35.14
N PRO A 453 -8.54 8.33 36.47
CA PRO A 453 -9.82 8.65 37.11
C PRO A 453 -10.45 9.97 36.63
N SER A 454 -9.63 10.88 36.11
CA SER A 454 -10.06 12.15 35.52
C SER A 454 -10.59 12.03 34.09
N GLY A 455 -10.61 10.81 33.52
CA GLY A 455 -11.12 10.53 32.18
C GLY A 455 -10.14 10.84 31.04
N VAL A 456 -8.87 11.09 31.34
CA VAL A 456 -7.78 11.27 30.35
C VAL A 456 -6.95 10.00 30.19
N VAL A 457 -6.14 9.91 29.14
CA VAL A 457 -5.28 8.75 28.91
C VAL A 457 -3.93 8.98 29.59
N SER A 458 -3.57 8.11 30.53
CA SER A 458 -2.25 8.09 31.17
C SER A 458 -1.31 7.14 30.42
N LEU A 459 -0.10 7.60 30.09
CA LEU A 459 0.94 6.79 29.47
C LEU A 459 2.16 6.66 30.38
N ASP A 460 2.60 5.43 30.59
CA ASP A 460 3.90 5.14 31.19
C ASP A 460 4.95 5.03 30.10
N LEU A 461 5.87 5.98 30.10
CA LEU A 461 6.89 6.15 29.07
C LEU A 461 8.26 5.83 29.64
N ARG A 462 9.05 5.08 28.88
CA ARG A 462 10.46 4.79 29.18
C ARG A 462 11.33 5.32 28.06
N ASN A 463 12.33 6.13 28.41
CA ASN A 463 13.38 6.48 27.48
C ASN A 463 14.38 5.33 27.39
N ILE A 464 14.53 4.71 26.21
CA ILE A 464 15.31 3.47 26.05
C ILE A 464 16.83 3.67 26.20
N VAL A 465 17.33 4.90 26.08
CA VAL A 465 18.77 5.20 26.19
C VAL A 465 19.15 5.58 27.62
N THR A 466 18.33 6.42 28.26
CA THR A 466 18.60 6.95 29.61
C THR A 466 17.97 6.13 30.73
N ASP A 467 17.12 5.17 30.37
CA ASP A 467 16.30 4.37 31.27
C ASP A 467 15.38 5.18 32.21
N LYS A 468 15.10 6.44 31.86
CA LYS A 468 14.19 7.28 32.66
C LYS A 468 12.74 6.92 32.39
N HIS A 469 12.01 6.70 33.48
CA HIS A 469 10.57 6.47 33.48
C HIS A 469 9.82 7.78 33.77
N ARG A 470 8.70 7.99 33.07
CA ARG A 470 7.77 9.10 33.33
C ARG A 470 6.35 8.67 33.03
N THR A 471 5.41 9.11 33.85
CA THR A 471 3.99 8.96 33.58
C THR A 471 3.44 10.30 33.15
N VAL A 472 2.75 10.33 32.00
CA VAL A 472 2.22 11.56 31.42
C VAL A 472 0.77 11.36 31.01
N GLU A 473 -0.10 12.29 31.40
CA GLU A 473 -1.50 12.30 31.02
C GLU A 473 -1.73 13.12 29.74
N TYR A 474 -2.56 12.59 28.86
CA TYR A 474 -2.92 13.17 27.56
C TYR A 474 -4.43 13.20 27.36
N ASP A 475 -4.93 14.34 26.84
CA ASP A 475 -6.33 14.56 26.49
C ASP A 475 -6.76 13.70 25.30
N ALA A 476 -5.87 13.56 24.32
CA ALA A 476 -6.01 12.69 23.17
C ALA A 476 -4.65 12.21 22.64
N ILE A 477 -4.67 11.06 21.98
CA ILE A 477 -3.51 10.40 21.41
C ILE A 477 -3.81 10.07 19.94
N VAL A 478 -2.91 10.44 19.04
CA VAL A 478 -2.97 10.08 17.62
C VAL A 478 -1.86 9.08 17.30
N CYS A 479 -2.24 7.88 16.88
CA CYS A 479 -1.33 6.80 16.53
C CYS A 479 -1.02 6.83 15.02
N GLY A 480 0.18 7.27 14.65
CA GLY A 480 0.75 7.11 13.31
C GLY A 480 1.67 5.90 13.23
N THR A 481 1.13 4.75 13.62
CA THR A 481 1.87 3.50 13.88
C THR A 481 1.83 2.49 12.74
N GLY A 482 1.29 2.90 11.59
CA GLY A 482 1.28 2.10 10.36
C GLY A 482 0.07 1.20 10.24
N TYR A 483 0.14 0.25 9.32
CA TYR A 483 -0.98 -0.61 8.96
C TYR A 483 -0.55 -2.07 8.94
N ASP A 484 -1.45 -2.97 9.34
CA ASP A 484 -1.31 -4.40 9.14
C ASP A 484 -2.01 -4.83 7.84
N ARG A 485 -1.25 -5.46 6.95
CA ARG A 485 -1.69 -5.93 5.63
C ARG A 485 -2.08 -7.40 5.60
N GLN A 486 -2.15 -8.05 6.76
CA GLN A 486 -2.56 -9.46 6.84
C GLN A 486 -4.03 -9.64 7.26
N GLY A 487 -4.81 -8.56 7.27
CA GLY A 487 -6.24 -8.57 7.61
C GLY A 487 -7.08 -9.53 6.75
N TRP A 488 -6.67 -9.77 5.49
CA TRP A 488 -7.30 -10.75 4.61
C TRP A 488 -7.34 -12.16 5.19
N ARG A 489 -6.38 -12.55 6.04
CA ARG A 489 -6.39 -13.86 6.70
C ARG A 489 -7.57 -14.02 7.63
N HIS A 490 -8.00 -12.97 8.32
CA HIS A 490 -9.16 -13.05 9.21
C HIS A 490 -10.48 -13.13 8.44
N ILE A 491 -10.51 -12.63 7.19
CA ILE A 491 -11.68 -12.71 6.31
C ILE A 491 -11.82 -14.11 5.71
N LEU A 492 -10.71 -14.69 5.24
CA LEU A 492 -10.71 -16.02 4.62
C LEU A 492 -10.66 -17.16 5.64
N PHE A 493 -9.93 -16.96 6.75
CA PHE A 493 -9.65 -17.99 7.76
C PHE A 493 -9.88 -17.46 9.17
N PRO A 494 -11.14 -17.18 9.56
CA PRO A 494 -11.44 -16.73 10.92
C PRO A 494 -11.03 -17.78 11.96
N SER A 495 -10.46 -17.33 13.08
CA SER A 495 -9.97 -18.20 14.18
C SER A 495 -11.06 -18.64 15.16
N ALA A 496 -12.28 -18.10 15.04
CA ALA A 496 -13.43 -18.47 15.84
C ALA A 496 -14.57 -18.88 14.90
N ALA A 497 -15.33 -19.90 15.29
CA ALA A 497 -16.58 -20.25 14.62
C ALA A 497 -17.48 -18.99 14.55
N PRO A 498 -18.13 -18.71 13.42
CA PRO A 498 -18.92 -17.50 13.24
C PRO A 498 -19.93 -17.33 14.37
N LEU A 499 -19.99 -16.11 14.92
CA LEU A 499 -20.90 -15.69 15.98
C LEU A 499 -22.34 -16.08 15.62
N GLY A 500 -22.89 -17.06 16.34
CA GLY A 500 -24.32 -17.21 16.61
C GLY A 500 -25.25 -17.23 15.40
N GLY A 501 -25.07 -18.19 14.49
CA GLY A 501 -26.19 -18.77 13.76
C GLY A 501 -26.53 -20.10 14.43
N ALA A 502 -27.79 -20.32 14.81
CA ALA A 502 -28.24 -21.62 15.28
C ALA A 502 -27.72 -22.71 14.33
N ALA A 503 -27.13 -23.77 14.89
CA ALA A 503 -26.82 -24.98 14.15
C ALA A 503 -28.16 -25.57 13.67
N ASN A 504 -28.62 -25.10 12.51
CA ASN A 504 -29.64 -25.79 11.73
C ASN A 504 -28.92 -26.89 10.97
N GLU A 505 -29.41 -28.11 11.13
CA GLU A 505 -28.85 -29.39 10.66
C GLU A 505 -28.83 -29.59 9.13
N GLU A 506 -28.76 -28.54 8.30
CA GLU A 506 -28.74 -28.63 6.82
C GLU A 506 -27.87 -27.53 6.14
N SER A 507 -26.67 -27.21 6.65
CA SER A 507 -25.86 -26.15 6.03
C SER A 507 -25.07 -26.65 4.81
N ALA A 508 -25.54 -26.30 3.61
CA ALA A 508 -24.86 -26.53 2.32
C ALA A 508 -23.52 -25.75 2.14
N THR A 509 -23.03 -25.07 3.18
CA THR A 509 -21.80 -24.28 3.15
C THR A 509 -20.86 -24.61 4.31
N VAL A 510 -19.57 -24.36 4.11
CA VAL A 510 -18.51 -24.56 5.11
C VAL A 510 -17.47 -23.45 5.07
N SER A 511 -16.96 -23.06 6.23
CA SER A 511 -15.83 -22.13 6.33
C SER A 511 -14.57 -22.71 5.67
N LEU A 512 -13.77 -21.88 5.01
CA LEU A 512 -12.50 -22.32 4.43
C LEU A 512 -11.51 -22.82 5.51
N THR A 513 -11.58 -22.28 6.73
CA THR A 513 -10.79 -22.79 7.87
C THR A 513 -11.10 -24.27 8.12
N ASP A 514 -12.38 -24.61 8.23
CA ASP A 514 -12.81 -25.97 8.55
C ASP A 514 -12.59 -26.91 7.37
N LEU A 515 -12.83 -26.43 6.15
CA LEU A 515 -12.65 -27.20 4.92
C LEU A 515 -11.21 -27.70 4.74
N PHE A 516 -10.22 -26.87 5.10
CA PHE A 516 -8.81 -27.23 4.93
C PHE A 516 -8.17 -27.83 6.19
N SER A 517 -8.83 -27.74 7.35
CA SER A 517 -8.35 -28.38 8.59
C SER A 517 -8.43 -29.90 8.55
N SER A 518 -9.33 -30.46 7.73
CA SER A 518 -9.47 -31.91 7.53
C SER A 518 -8.46 -32.49 6.53
N THR A 519 -7.66 -31.64 5.88
CA THR A 519 -6.60 -32.06 4.97
C THR A 519 -5.28 -32.17 5.77
N THR A 520 -5.01 -33.32 6.39
CA THR A 520 -3.64 -33.63 6.84
C THR A 520 -2.71 -33.54 5.63
N PRO A 521 -1.65 -32.71 5.63
CA PRO A 521 -0.67 -32.76 4.55
C PRO A 521 -0.03 -34.14 4.58
N ALA A 522 -0.19 -34.90 3.49
CA ALA A 522 0.59 -36.10 3.25
C ALA A 522 2.06 -35.68 3.12
N LEU A 523 2.79 -35.76 4.23
CA LEU A 523 4.24 -35.92 4.23
C LEU A 523 4.53 -37.25 3.55
N ASP A 524 4.70 -37.25 2.22
CA ASP A 524 5.42 -38.24 1.39
C ASP A 524 4.94 -38.22 -0.08
N ALA A 525 4.87 -37.03 -0.69
CA ALA A 525 4.89 -36.92 -2.15
C ALA A 525 6.31 -36.51 -2.57
N PRO A 526 7.00 -37.27 -3.45
CA PRO A 526 8.31 -36.87 -3.94
C PRO A 526 8.15 -35.55 -4.69
N THR A 527 8.84 -34.52 -4.23
CA THR A 527 8.96 -33.22 -4.90
C THR A 527 9.35 -33.48 -6.37
N PRO A 528 8.54 -33.09 -7.37
CA PRO A 528 9.03 -33.06 -8.73
C PRO A 528 10.17 -32.04 -8.74
N SER A 529 11.38 -32.51 -9.05
CA SER A 529 12.55 -31.66 -9.19
C SER A 529 12.26 -30.60 -10.26
N LEU A 530 12.04 -29.36 -9.82
CA LEU A 530 12.07 -28.20 -10.69
C LEU A 530 13.42 -28.18 -11.41
N PRO A 531 13.47 -27.96 -12.74
CA PRO A 531 14.72 -27.72 -13.42
C PRO A 531 15.37 -26.49 -12.77
N SER A 532 16.61 -26.64 -12.34
CA SER A 532 17.43 -25.56 -11.80
C SER A 532 17.40 -24.38 -12.78
N PRO A 533 16.96 -23.16 -12.38
CA PRO A 533 17.23 -22.00 -13.20
C PRO A 533 18.75 -21.81 -13.27
N PRO A 534 19.31 -21.30 -14.38
CA PRO A 534 20.72 -20.98 -14.44
C PRO A 534 21.04 -20.02 -13.28
N LEU A 535 22.09 -20.35 -12.52
CA LEU A 535 22.72 -19.49 -11.52
C LEU A 535 23.43 -18.34 -12.24
N ASP A 536 22.66 -17.45 -12.85
CA ASP A 536 23.13 -16.14 -13.27
C ASP A 536 22.18 -15.10 -12.68
N LEU A 537 22.71 -14.37 -11.70
CA LEU A 537 22.13 -13.11 -11.23
C LEU A 537 22.32 -12.06 -12.34
N ASN A 538 21.56 -12.19 -13.43
CA ASN A 538 21.42 -11.12 -14.41
C ASN A 538 20.52 -10.06 -13.81
N LEU A 539 21.13 -9.16 -13.02
CA LEU A 539 20.61 -7.80 -12.87
C LEU A 539 20.41 -7.23 -14.29
N PRO A 540 19.32 -6.50 -14.56
CA PRO A 540 19.14 -5.87 -15.86
C PRO A 540 20.38 -5.02 -16.16
N SER A 541 21.05 -5.31 -17.27
CA SER A 541 22.12 -4.45 -17.79
C SER A 541 21.56 -3.05 -17.98
N SER A 542 22.24 -2.07 -17.41
CA SER A 542 21.98 -0.64 -17.61
C SER A 542 21.67 -0.36 -19.09
N PRO A 543 20.69 0.50 -19.43
CA PRO A 543 20.32 0.82 -20.81
C PRO A 543 21.44 1.50 -21.63
N PHE A 544 22.66 1.59 -21.10
CA PHE A 544 23.86 2.08 -21.78
C PHE A 544 24.76 0.98 -22.35
N ASP A 545 24.54 -0.30 -22.02
CA ASP A 545 25.32 -1.40 -22.61
C ASP A 545 24.63 -1.96 -23.86
N SER A 546 24.68 -1.19 -24.94
CA SER A 546 24.43 -1.74 -26.28
C SER A 546 25.76 -2.25 -26.83
N PRO A 547 25.91 -3.55 -27.15
CA PRO A 547 27.12 -4.04 -27.79
C PRO A 547 27.23 -3.45 -29.19
N TYR A 548 28.26 -2.61 -29.40
CA TYR A 548 28.65 -2.12 -30.72
C TYR A 548 28.75 -3.28 -31.71
N PRO A 549 28.13 -3.20 -32.90
CA PRO A 549 28.36 -4.19 -33.93
C PRO A 549 29.82 -4.12 -34.38
N SER A 550 30.50 -5.26 -34.26
CA SER A 550 31.88 -5.51 -34.67
C SER A 550 32.14 -5.07 -36.11
N SER A 551 33.29 -4.41 -36.26
CA SER A 551 33.89 -3.82 -37.46
C SER A 551 33.65 -4.60 -38.76
N ALA A 552 32.87 -4.01 -39.68
CA ALA A 552 32.97 -4.30 -41.10
C ALA A 552 34.05 -3.40 -41.71
N SER A 553 35.08 -4.04 -42.26
CA SER A 553 36.19 -3.46 -42.99
C SER A 553 35.73 -2.62 -44.20
N LEU A 554 36.20 -1.39 -44.31
CA LEU A 554 36.19 -0.61 -45.55
C LEU A 554 37.59 -0.03 -45.83
N PRO A 555 37.95 0.14 -47.12
CA PRO A 555 39.33 0.24 -47.56
C PRO A 555 39.92 1.66 -47.50
N SER A 556 41.24 1.67 -47.34
CA SER A 556 42.19 2.77 -47.53
C SER A 556 41.88 3.71 -48.70
N SER A 557 41.89 5.03 -48.45
CA SER A 557 42.59 6.00 -49.32
C SER A 557 42.79 7.38 -48.68
N ARG A 558 44.09 7.68 -48.49
CA ARG A 558 44.88 8.94 -48.54
C ARG A 558 44.50 10.25 -47.76
N PRO A 559 45.53 11.00 -47.30
CA PRO A 559 45.39 12.16 -46.43
C PRO A 559 45.49 13.53 -47.15
N LEU A 560 44.95 14.59 -46.55
CA LEU A 560 45.33 15.98 -46.87
C LEU A 560 45.41 16.88 -45.62
N SER A 561 46.66 17.17 -45.26
CA SER A 561 47.27 18.44 -44.79
C SER A 561 46.45 19.58 -44.14
N THR A 562 46.89 19.92 -42.91
CA THR A 562 47.32 21.25 -42.39
C THR A 562 46.37 22.47 -42.42
N THR A 563 46.07 22.98 -41.22
CA THR A 563 46.50 24.28 -40.64
C THR A 563 45.94 24.32 -39.19
N GLY A 564 46.58 24.78 -38.12
CA GLY A 564 47.72 25.67 -37.97
C GLY A 564 47.29 26.98 -37.32
N SER A 565 47.08 27.02 -35.99
CA SER A 565 47.17 28.26 -35.21
C SER A 565 47.38 27.99 -33.71
N SER A 566 48.59 28.29 -33.30
CA SER A 566 49.12 28.36 -31.95
C SER A 566 48.72 29.66 -31.24
N SER A 567 48.48 29.61 -29.94
CA SER A 567 48.96 30.66 -29.03
C SER A 567 49.26 30.08 -27.65
N SER A 568 50.42 30.45 -27.15
CA SER A 568 51.11 29.96 -25.96
C SER A 568 51.09 31.02 -24.85
N SER A 569 50.95 30.62 -23.60
CA SER A 569 51.72 31.22 -22.50
C SER A 569 51.83 30.27 -21.30
N SER A 570 53.09 30.04 -20.92
CA SER A 570 53.65 29.46 -19.69
C SER A 570 53.11 30.16 -18.43
N SER A 571 53.04 29.55 -17.24
CA SER A 571 54.21 29.14 -16.43
C SER A 571 53.75 28.38 -15.16
N ASP A 572 54.52 27.33 -14.83
CA ASP A 572 54.93 26.78 -13.52
C ASP A 572 54.15 27.17 -12.25
N ASP A 573 53.70 26.21 -11.43
CA ASP A 573 54.56 25.53 -10.44
C ASP A 573 53.80 24.44 -9.64
N ALA A 574 54.56 23.60 -8.93
CA ALA A 574 54.27 22.23 -8.59
C ALA A 574 53.56 21.93 -7.23
N HIS A 575 53.27 20.61 -7.07
CA HIS A 575 53.06 19.82 -5.85
C HIS A 575 51.63 19.63 -5.30
N TYR A 576 51.07 18.41 -5.40
CA TYR A 576 51.07 17.46 -4.26
C TYR A 576 50.53 16.05 -4.65
N PHE A 577 51.39 15.07 -4.37
CA PHE A 577 51.18 13.66 -4.02
C PHE A 577 49.89 12.90 -4.41
N GLN A 578 50.12 11.97 -5.34
CA GLN A 578 49.41 10.70 -5.50
C GLN A 578 50.06 9.67 -4.55
N MET A 579 49.28 8.96 -3.72
CA MET A 579 49.73 7.68 -3.18
C MET A 579 48.63 6.63 -3.16
N SER A 580 49.03 5.50 -3.73
CA SER A 580 48.35 4.24 -3.95
C SER A 580 48.27 3.38 -2.68
N LEU A 581 47.26 2.51 -2.71
CA LEU A 581 47.00 1.39 -1.81
C LEU A 581 48.24 0.54 -1.47
N SER A 582 48.35 0.13 -0.21
CA SER A 582 48.86 -1.20 0.16
C SER A 582 48.18 -1.71 1.43
N THR A 583 47.80 -2.98 1.35
CA THR A 583 47.20 -3.87 2.34
C THR A 583 48.23 -4.32 3.38
N SER A 584 47.82 -4.52 4.64
CA SER A 584 48.47 -5.46 5.58
C SER A 584 47.68 -5.64 6.89
N ALA A 585 47.71 -6.89 7.37
CA ALA A 585 47.48 -7.39 8.73
C ALA A 585 46.02 -7.51 9.21
N ALA A 586 45.65 -8.47 10.06
CA ALA A 586 46.12 -9.80 10.41
C ALA A 586 45.04 -10.35 11.37
N SER A 587 44.83 -11.65 11.33
CA SER A 587 43.96 -12.43 12.20
C SER A 587 44.37 -12.38 13.67
N THR A 588 43.41 -12.31 14.59
CA THR A 588 43.47 -13.05 15.87
C THR A 588 42.07 -13.20 16.47
N SER A 589 41.61 -14.44 16.56
CA SER A 589 40.50 -14.90 17.42
C SER A 589 41.07 -15.34 18.77
N PRO A 590 40.25 -15.39 19.84
CA PRO A 590 40.52 -16.30 20.96
C PRO A 590 39.40 -17.33 21.15
N SER A 591 39.83 -18.54 21.50
CA SER A 591 39.11 -19.80 21.70
C SER A 591 38.97 -20.17 23.19
N THR A 592 37.72 -20.45 23.65
CA THR A 592 37.22 -21.60 24.48
C THR A 592 37.89 -21.91 25.87
N PRO A 593 37.33 -22.70 26.86
CA PRO A 593 36.29 -23.76 26.78
C PRO A 593 35.34 -23.89 28.05
N PRO A 594 34.79 -25.06 28.50
CA PRO A 594 33.33 -25.31 28.58
C PRO A 594 32.80 -25.71 29.99
N ALA A 595 31.47 -25.81 30.14
CA ALA A 595 30.85 -26.59 31.23
C ALA A 595 29.48 -27.14 30.78
N SER A 596 29.15 -28.35 31.25
CA SER A 596 28.24 -29.31 30.65
C SER A 596 26.99 -29.64 31.50
N HIS A 597 25.89 -29.96 30.80
CA HIS A 597 24.67 -30.70 31.18
C HIS A 597 23.61 -30.06 32.12
N PRO A 598 22.32 -30.51 32.09
CA PRO A 598 21.63 -31.43 31.16
C PRO A 598 20.37 -30.84 30.47
N SER A 599 20.04 -31.40 29.32
CA SER A 599 18.83 -31.15 28.54
C SER A 599 17.59 -31.76 29.19
N GLY A 600 16.73 -30.92 29.75
CA GLY A 600 15.34 -31.26 30.06
C GLY A 600 14.45 -30.97 28.84
N SER A 601 13.88 -32.01 28.25
CA SER A 601 12.86 -31.93 27.19
C SER A 601 11.59 -31.26 27.73
N ARG A 602 11.47 -29.94 27.55
CA ARG A 602 10.18 -29.25 27.58
C ARG A 602 9.58 -29.35 26.19
N GLU A 603 8.57 -30.20 26.03
CA GLU A 603 7.62 -30.14 24.93
C GLU A 603 7.19 -28.68 24.75
N ARG A 604 7.63 -28.09 23.65
CA ARG A 604 7.20 -26.77 23.22
C ARG A 604 5.76 -26.93 22.76
N ALA A 605 4.81 -26.60 23.63
CA ALA A 605 3.40 -26.46 23.27
C ALA A 605 3.31 -25.66 21.95
N LYS A 606 2.79 -26.32 20.90
CA LYS A 606 2.54 -25.70 19.60
C LYS A 606 1.71 -24.43 19.81
N ARG A 607 2.21 -23.29 19.34
CA ARG A 607 1.42 -22.06 19.30
C ARG A 607 0.26 -22.28 18.32
N PRO A 608 -0.97 -21.83 18.61
CA PRO A 608 -2.13 -22.02 17.72
C PRO A 608 -2.05 -21.31 16.35
N SER A 609 -0.94 -20.65 16.02
CA SER A 609 -0.81 -19.75 14.86
C SER A 609 -0.16 -20.37 13.62
N GLU A 610 0.25 -21.64 13.66
CA GLU A 610 0.93 -22.30 12.51
C GLU A 610 -0.05 -23.01 11.55
N ALA A 611 -1.35 -23.06 11.85
CA ALA A 611 -2.30 -23.94 11.16
C ALA A 611 -2.74 -23.51 9.74
N HIS A 612 -2.56 -22.24 9.33
CA HIS A 612 -3.09 -21.76 8.03
C HIS A 612 -2.14 -20.76 7.34
N ASN A 613 -0.90 -21.17 7.05
CA ASN A 613 0.04 -20.34 6.29
C ASN A 613 0.12 -20.80 4.83
N TYR A 614 -0.89 -20.47 4.03
CA TYR A 614 -0.87 -20.73 2.59
C TYR A 614 0.11 -19.78 1.88
N PRO A 615 1.09 -20.30 1.13
CA PRO A 615 2.00 -19.48 0.36
C PRO A 615 1.27 -18.80 -0.80
N VAL A 616 1.82 -17.66 -1.23
CA VAL A 616 1.34 -16.91 -2.39
C VAL A 616 2.31 -17.22 -3.54
N GLY A 617 1.79 -17.58 -4.71
CA GLY A 617 2.56 -17.78 -5.93
C GLY A 617 3.10 -16.46 -6.50
N GLU A 618 3.98 -16.56 -7.50
CA GLU A 618 4.57 -15.41 -8.22
C GLU A 618 3.51 -14.57 -8.93
N ASN A 619 2.45 -15.24 -9.40
CA ASN A 619 1.27 -14.64 -10.03
C ASN A 619 0.27 -14.07 -9.01
N TYR A 620 0.65 -13.94 -7.74
CA TYR A 620 -0.19 -13.47 -6.63
C TYR A 620 -1.40 -14.37 -6.28
N ARG A 621 -1.47 -15.59 -6.84
CA ARG A 621 -2.46 -16.60 -6.47
C ARG A 621 -2.14 -17.20 -5.11
N LEU A 622 -3.13 -17.33 -4.25
CA LEU A 622 -3.00 -18.08 -3.00
C LEU A 622 -2.98 -19.58 -3.31
N GLN A 623 -1.94 -20.29 -2.85
CA GLN A 623 -1.80 -21.74 -3.06
C GLN A 623 -2.66 -22.49 -2.03
N LEU A 624 -3.93 -22.70 -2.39
CA LEU A 624 -4.90 -23.47 -1.61
C LEU A 624 -4.85 -24.97 -1.99
N PRO A 625 -5.25 -25.88 -1.08
CA PRO A 625 -5.38 -27.29 -1.40
C PRO A 625 -6.33 -27.53 -2.58
N VAL A 626 -5.88 -28.29 -3.58
CA VAL A 626 -6.67 -28.67 -4.76
C VAL A 626 -7.63 -29.83 -4.45
N GLU A 627 -7.30 -30.61 -3.42
CA GLU A 627 -8.14 -31.69 -2.90
C GLU A 627 -8.43 -31.45 -1.42
N VAL A 628 -9.69 -31.65 -1.05
CA VAL A 628 -10.17 -31.52 0.32
C VAL A 628 -10.85 -32.81 0.74
N ALA A 629 -10.45 -33.36 1.88
CA ALA A 629 -11.02 -34.60 2.41
C ALA A 629 -12.13 -34.25 3.39
N ARG A 630 -13.38 -34.57 3.07
CA ARG A 630 -14.52 -34.42 3.98
C ARG A 630 -15.48 -35.59 3.84
N ASP A 631 -16.02 -36.05 4.95
CA ASP A 631 -16.93 -37.21 5.02
C ASP A 631 -16.35 -38.49 4.39
N GLY A 632 -15.02 -38.66 4.46
CA GLY A 632 -14.30 -39.80 3.91
C GLY A 632 -14.14 -39.80 2.37
N LYS A 633 -14.54 -38.73 1.67
CA LYS A 633 -14.37 -38.57 0.22
C LYS A 633 -13.42 -37.41 -0.10
N ALA A 634 -12.54 -37.62 -1.08
CA ALA A 634 -11.74 -36.54 -1.65
C ALA A 634 -12.62 -35.74 -2.63
N LYS A 635 -12.71 -34.42 -2.42
CA LYS A 635 -13.40 -33.51 -3.33
C LYS A 635 -12.40 -32.55 -3.98
N SER A 636 -12.57 -32.25 -5.26
CA SER A 636 -11.72 -31.26 -5.95
C SER A 636 -12.18 -29.83 -5.63
N PHE A 637 -11.26 -28.95 -5.25
CA PHE A 637 -11.51 -27.53 -5.00
C PHE A 637 -11.12 -26.71 -6.22
N LYS A 638 -12.12 -26.15 -6.93
CA LYS A 638 -11.92 -25.34 -8.15
C LYS A 638 -11.71 -23.84 -7.90
N PRO A 639 -12.35 -23.19 -6.91
CA PRO A 639 -12.21 -21.74 -6.74
C PRO A 639 -10.77 -21.28 -6.60
N THR A 640 -10.45 -20.14 -7.20
CA THR A 640 -9.15 -19.50 -7.05
C THR A 640 -9.25 -18.23 -6.20
N VAL A 641 -8.20 -17.94 -5.44
CA VAL A 641 -8.11 -16.74 -4.60
C VAL A 641 -6.83 -15.99 -4.96
N TRP A 642 -6.97 -14.73 -5.32
CA TRP A 642 -5.90 -13.83 -5.73
C TRP A 642 -5.74 -12.71 -4.71
N LEU A 643 -4.51 -12.27 -4.47
CA LEU A 643 -4.22 -11.18 -3.53
C LEU A 643 -3.62 -9.98 -4.28
N GLN A 644 -4.02 -8.77 -3.91
CA GLN A 644 -3.38 -7.56 -4.46
C GLN A 644 -3.15 -6.54 -3.34
N GLY A 645 -1.89 -6.10 -3.17
CA GLY A 645 -1.53 -5.09 -2.17
C GLY A 645 -1.36 -5.60 -0.73
N SER A 646 -1.20 -6.91 -0.55
CA SER A 646 -1.04 -7.59 0.75
C SER A 646 0.15 -8.57 0.82
N CYS A 647 0.98 -8.60 -0.22
CA CYS A 647 2.02 -9.59 -0.51
C CYS A 647 3.45 -9.06 -0.30
N GLU A 648 3.65 -7.98 0.46
CA GLU A 648 4.98 -7.38 0.67
C GLU A 648 6.05 -8.37 1.17
N LYS A 649 5.64 -9.37 1.97
CA LYS A 649 6.54 -10.39 2.51
C LYS A 649 7.11 -11.35 1.45
N SER A 650 6.39 -11.54 0.34
CA SER A 650 6.81 -12.40 -0.76
C SER A 650 7.32 -11.61 -1.96
N HIS A 651 6.63 -10.52 -2.34
CA HIS A 651 6.86 -9.77 -3.58
C HIS A 651 7.56 -8.42 -3.39
N GLY A 652 7.99 -8.09 -2.17
CA GLY A 652 8.74 -6.84 -1.93
C GLY A 652 7.89 -5.65 -1.51
N ILE A 653 8.57 -4.59 -1.09
CA ILE A 653 7.97 -3.38 -0.50
C ILE A 653 7.07 -2.60 -1.48
N SER A 654 7.28 -2.80 -2.78
CA SER A 654 6.47 -2.22 -3.86
C SER A 654 5.05 -2.77 -3.89
N ASP A 655 4.80 -3.94 -3.27
CA ASP A 655 3.51 -4.62 -3.37
C ASP A 655 2.33 -3.76 -2.91
N SER A 656 2.49 -3.00 -1.84
CA SER A 656 1.38 -2.20 -1.36
C SER A 656 1.26 -0.81 -1.99
N LEU A 657 2.13 -0.48 -2.93
CA LEU A 657 2.24 0.86 -3.48
C LEU A 657 1.45 1.00 -4.77
N LEU A 658 0.89 2.19 -4.95
CA LEU A 658 0.21 2.60 -6.18
C LEU A 658 1.12 2.47 -7.42
N SER A 659 2.45 2.57 -7.23
CA SER A 659 3.47 2.63 -8.30
C SER A 659 3.44 1.47 -9.29
N VAL A 660 3.00 0.30 -8.86
CA VAL A 660 3.05 -0.95 -9.62
C VAL A 660 1.67 -1.55 -9.84
N LEU A 661 0.60 -0.89 -9.39
CA LEU A 661 -0.76 -1.43 -9.46
C LEU A 661 -1.22 -1.67 -10.89
N ALA A 662 -0.89 -0.76 -11.82
CA ALA A 662 -1.28 -0.90 -13.22
C ALA A 662 -0.72 -2.19 -13.85
N VAL A 663 0.58 -2.44 -13.65
CA VAL A 663 1.27 -3.62 -14.20
C VAL A 663 0.77 -4.88 -13.48
N ARG A 664 0.75 -4.86 -12.15
CA ARG A 664 0.28 -6.00 -11.35
C ARG A 664 -1.15 -6.39 -11.65
N SER A 665 -2.07 -5.43 -11.80
CA SER A 665 -3.45 -5.77 -12.12
C SER A 665 -3.56 -6.47 -13.47
N GLY A 666 -2.70 -6.10 -14.43
CA GLY A 666 -2.53 -6.82 -15.69
C GLY A 666 -2.04 -8.26 -15.49
N GLU A 667 -0.98 -8.45 -14.69
CA GLU A 667 -0.43 -9.78 -14.37
C GLU A 667 -1.47 -10.68 -13.70
N VAL A 668 -2.17 -10.17 -12.68
CA VAL A 668 -3.22 -10.89 -11.95
C VAL A 668 -4.38 -11.25 -12.88
N VAL A 669 -4.85 -10.31 -13.71
CA VAL A 669 -5.95 -10.59 -14.64
C VAL A 669 -5.52 -11.59 -15.71
N SER A 670 -4.30 -11.49 -16.25
CA SER A 670 -3.80 -12.46 -17.23
C SER A 670 -3.72 -13.86 -16.64
N ALA A 671 -3.08 -14.02 -15.48
CA ALA A 671 -2.95 -15.31 -14.81
C ALA A 671 -4.32 -15.88 -14.39
N MET A 672 -5.26 -15.03 -13.98
CA MET A 672 -6.63 -15.45 -13.69
C MET A 672 -7.34 -15.98 -14.94
N LEU A 673 -7.20 -15.33 -16.09
CA LEU A 673 -7.80 -15.80 -17.34
C LEU A 673 -7.24 -17.16 -17.78
N ASP A 674 -5.97 -17.45 -17.46
CA ASP A 674 -5.30 -18.70 -17.84
C ASP A 674 -5.59 -19.85 -16.85
N GLU A 675 -5.68 -19.57 -15.55
CA GLU A 675 -5.70 -20.61 -14.51
C GLU A 675 -7.04 -20.76 -13.78
N ALA A 676 -7.92 -19.76 -13.83
CA ALA A 676 -9.12 -19.73 -13.00
C ALA A 676 -10.27 -20.57 -13.57
N TRP A 677 -11.12 -21.05 -12.66
CA TRP A 677 -12.32 -21.79 -13.04
C TRP A 677 -13.45 -20.83 -13.38
N PHE A 678 -13.96 -20.92 -14.60
CA PHE A 678 -15.06 -20.08 -15.08
C PHE A 678 -16.32 -20.89 -15.47
N GLY A 679 -16.33 -22.19 -15.21
CA GLY A 679 -17.40 -23.11 -15.63
C GLY A 679 -17.04 -23.92 -16.88
N ALA A 680 -17.83 -24.94 -17.17
CA ALA A 680 -17.81 -25.62 -18.46
C ALA A 680 -18.59 -24.76 -19.47
N ASP A 681 -17.99 -24.54 -20.65
CA ASP A 681 -18.65 -23.87 -21.79
C ASP A 681 -19.71 -24.78 -22.45
#